data_AF-A0A2E0K2J8-F1
#
_entry.id   AF-A0A2E0K2J8-F1
#
_cell.length_a   1.000
_cell.length_b   1.000
_cell.length_c   1.000
_cell.angle_alpha   90.00
_cell.angle_beta   90.00
_cell.angle_gamma   90.00
#
_symmetry.space_group_name_H-M   'P 1'
#
loop_
_entity.id
_entity.type
_entity.pdbx_description
1 polymer ?
#
loop_
_entity_poly.entity_id
_entity_poly.type
_entity_poly.pdbx_seq_one_letter_code
_entity_poly.pdbx_strand_id
1 'polypeptide(L)'
;MNRDVATIPKRIASIKFSLMDPNEIRKMSAVEVKTADTYKDDGHAYRQGLMDSRMGVIEPGVRCETCGNKHDQCPSHFGHIQLELPVVHIGFTALLKTSLKSTCNTCSRILLHEREGTHPIDPEKSEQDYYRARVYDVIQKHGVGSTEFKKIIKEITKICSGAKRAVCMHCGAEQGKIVLDKPTTFKEKKMDKGEHKLNARDIREWLERIPDEDLIFIGMDHNASRPEWTIMRVLPVPPITVRPSITLDSGDRSEDDLTHKLVDVLRINQRLRENRDAGAPQLIVEDLWELLQYHITTYFDNQTAGIPPARHRSGRPLKTLTQRLKGKEGRFRSNLSGKRVNFCARTVISPDPNLGINAVGVPVQSAKELTVPIRATGRNREQLRQMILRGPDIHPGVNYIIRGTGHRIRITDRTKFMNAGFRCHNPECHSGDVERGEPYPGLRPDLNEVLPAPNFLPGLEIEEEITRVDGDTQSKWVPNLEATLCNLRGEDSNGKPLPAGDPRGIIHERWVFERENPGAPFPAELECICPHCGSPMIDEETRTKVEDRLSTVDLEGNPRPGMIVERHLIDGDVAIFNRQPSLHRMSMMVHEVRVMEGKTFRFNLAVCTPYNADFDGDEMNLHVIQSEEARAEAKILMRVQEHIITPRYGGSVIGGIHDHISGAFLLSNNNPFVAKPIALDVMGQIGWSGELPEESVVDGVAGYYGRELFSLIIPDGFSLRYMSRSQDEVAIEGGRVLSGTLDKRAIGAEDGRLLDAVVQTHGTVVGAKFLNDMTKLTIGICTAMGFTTGIDDEDLPAAARELITLRNEEASQAVDAELEKFGSDGRKYETRPGRTPLETLEENILQILDQCKAETGNIAKEHLADDNPAVMMAVSGARGSMDNLAMMAGSIGQPKVRGKRLERGYNDRVLAHFQRGVKGAKEKGFVASSFKRGLEPTEFFMLSVSGRESLVDTAVRTSKSGYMQRRLINAMDDLKVWNDGQQSVRNTANRIIQFQFGEDGIDPCRSLKGKPVNVEQILDDVLGGGN
;
A
#
# COMPACT_ATOMS: atom_id res chain seq x y z
N MET A 1 -3.59 -33.53 -28.45
CA MET A 1 -3.44 -33.34 -26.98
C MET A 1 -4.43 -32.27 -26.55
N ASN A 2 -5.66 -32.67 -26.22
CA ASN A 2 -6.72 -31.79 -25.71
C ASN A 2 -6.70 -31.82 -24.17
N ARG A 3 -5.95 -30.92 -23.54
CA ARG A 3 -6.05 -30.63 -22.11
C ARG A 3 -6.08 -29.12 -21.92
N ASP A 4 -7.22 -28.52 -22.24
CA ASP A 4 -7.64 -27.22 -21.72
C ASP A 4 -9.17 -27.23 -21.58
N VAL A 5 -9.70 -28.28 -20.95
CA VAL A 5 -11.00 -28.15 -20.30
C VAL A 5 -10.76 -27.11 -19.20
N ALA A 6 -11.42 -25.95 -19.31
CA ALA A 6 -11.34 -24.86 -18.36
C ALA A 6 -11.56 -25.39 -16.94
N THR A 7 -10.46 -25.74 -16.25
CA THR A 7 -10.49 -26.04 -14.83
C THR A 7 -10.80 -24.71 -14.17
N ILE A 8 -12.06 -24.54 -13.74
CA ILE A 8 -12.41 -23.46 -12.81
C ILE A 8 -11.33 -23.49 -11.72
N PRO A 9 -10.55 -22.41 -11.54
CA PRO A 9 -9.43 -22.44 -10.61
C PRO A 9 -9.99 -22.72 -9.22
N LYS A 10 -9.73 -23.92 -8.70
CA LYS A 10 -10.14 -24.31 -7.36
C LYS A 10 -9.42 -23.38 -6.37
N ARG A 11 -10.18 -22.64 -5.57
CA ARG A 11 -9.62 -21.79 -4.51
C ARG A 11 -9.17 -22.68 -3.35
N ILE A 12 -8.09 -22.27 -2.67
CA ILE A 12 -7.57 -22.97 -1.49
C ILE A 12 -8.52 -22.67 -0.32
N ALA A 13 -9.21 -23.70 0.18
CA ALA A 13 -10.12 -23.56 1.32
C ALA A 13 -9.38 -23.52 2.67
N SER A 14 -8.34 -24.35 2.83
CA SER A 14 -7.54 -24.43 4.04
C SER A 14 -6.15 -25.00 3.74
N ILE A 15 -5.19 -24.76 4.65
CA ILE A 15 -3.83 -25.29 4.59
C ILE A 15 -3.58 -26.07 5.89
N LYS A 16 -3.37 -27.39 5.78
CA LYS A 16 -2.99 -28.24 6.92
C LYS A 16 -1.47 -28.38 6.94
N PHE A 17 -0.83 -27.82 7.96
CA PHE A 17 0.61 -27.99 8.17
C PHE A 17 0.90 -29.35 8.83
N SER A 18 1.94 -30.05 8.34
CA SER A 18 2.38 -31.36 8.81
C SER A 18 3.91 -31.43 8.90
N LEU A 19 4.42 -32.48 9.55
CA LEU A 19 5.81 -32.89 9.42
C LEU A 19 5.92 -33.84 8.22
N MET A 20 6.97 -33.72 7.41
CA MET A 20 7.13 -34.57 6.22
C MET A 20 7.65 -35.95 6.62
N ASP A 21 6.94 -37.01 6.21
CA ASP A 21 7.43 -38.38 6.31
C ASP A 21 8.66 -38.57 5.38
N PRO A 22 9.77 -39.17 5.84
CA PRO A 22 10.87 -39.60 4.97
C PRO A 22 10.44 -40.31 3.67
N ASN A 23 9.38 -41.13 3.70
CA ASN A 23 8.87 -41.80 2.50
C ASN A 23 8.15 -40.84 1.56
N GLU A 24 7.44 -39.86 2.10
CA GLU A 24 6.80 -38.79 1.32
C GLU A 24 7.86 -37.93 0.62
N ILE A 25 8.95 -37.59 1.31
CA ILE A 25 10.07 -36.84 0.72
C ILE A 25 10.67 -37.60 -0.46
N ARG A 26 10.85 -38.93 -0.34
CA ARG A 26 11.35 -39.76 -1.45
C ARG A 26 10.38 -39.80 -2.62
N LYS A 27 9.08 -39.96 -2.37
CA LYS A 27 8.04 -39.97 -3.41
C LYS A 27 7.90 -38.63 -4.13
N MET A 28 8.07 -37.53 -3.40
CA MET A 28 8.03 -36.17 -3.95
C MET A 28 9.27 -35.85 -4.79
N SER A 29 10.38 -36.52 -4.50
CA SER A 29 11.66 -36.21 -5.13
C SER A 29 11.78 -36.80 -6.53
N ALA A 30 12.21 -35.96 -7.47
CA ALA A 30 12.49 -36.36 -8.85
C ALA A 30 13.87 -37.03 -9.00
N VAL A 31 14.83 -36.72 -8.12
CA VAL A 31 16.20 -37.25 -8.18
C VAL A 31 16.82 -37.41 -6.80
N GLU A 32 17.51 -38.53 -6.59
CA GLU A 32 18.42 -38.72 -5.46
C GLU A 32 19.76 -38.04 -5.79
N VAL A 33 20.13 -37.01 -5.02
CA VAL A 33 21.37 -36.26 -5.23
C VAL A 33 22.52 -36.97 -4.53
N LYS A 34 23.52 -37.39 -5.32
CA LYS A 34 24.69 -38.13 -4.85
C LYS A 34 25.98 -37.35 -4.99
N THR A 35 26.15 -36.56 -6.05
CA THR A 35 27.42 -35.85 -6.31
C THR A 35 27.41 -34.44 -5.74
N ALA A 36 28.50 -34.05 -5.08
CA ALA A 36 28.65 -32.72 -4.49
C ALA A 36 29.03 -31.64 -5.50
N ASP A 37 29.64 -32.01 -6.63
CA ASP A 37 30.04 -31.07 -7.67
C ASP A 37 28.84 -30.64 -8.54
N THR A 38 28.81 -29.36 -8.94
CA THR A 38 27.66 -28.75 -9.61
C THR A 38 27.72 -28.94 -11.13
N TYR A 39 28.79 -28.44 -11.76
CA TYR A 39 29.00 -28.47 -13.22
C TYR A 39 30.29 -29.20 -13.58
N LYS A 40 30.29 -29.82 -14.75
CA LYS A 40 31.48 -30.36 -15.43
C LYS A 40 32.27 -29.24 -16.08
N ASP A 41 33.52 -29.54 -16.44
CA ASP A 41 34.39 -28.62 -17.19
C ASP A 41 33.77 -28.21 -18.55
N ASP A 42 32.93 -29.07 -19.15
CA ASP A 42 32.18 -28.81 -20.38
C ASP A 42 30.93 -27.91 -20.18
N GLY A 43 30.74 -27.32 -18.99
CA GLY A 43 29.61 -26.45 -18.65
C GLY A 43 28.26 -27.16 -18.41
N HIS A 44 28.19 -28.48 -18.60
CA HIS A 44 26.99 -29.27 -18.34
C HIS A 44 26.89 -29.70 -16.87
N ALA A 45 25.67 -29.71 -16.33
CA ALA A 45 25.44 -30.16 -14.96
C ALA A 45 25.73 -31.67 -14.80
N TYR A 46 26.22 -32.06 -13.61
CA TYR A 46 26.35 -33.48 -13.27
C TYR A 46 24.97 -34.15 -13.12
N ARG A 47 24.82 -35.34 -13.72
CA ARG A 47 23.66 -36.22 -13.45
C ARG A 47 23.72 -36.68 -11.99
N GLN A 48 22.58 -36.69 -11.31
CA GLN A 48 22.47 -36.90 -9.86
C GLN A 48 23.29 -35.89 -9.02
N GLY A 49 23.59 -34.73 -9.59
CA GLY A 49 24.21 -33.62 -8.90
C GLY A 49 23.21 -32.58 -8.41
N LEU A 50 23.73 -31.54 -7.74
CA LEU A 50 22.89 -30.45 -7.24
C LEU A 50 22.27 -29.61 -8.37
N MET A 51 22.80 -29.61 -9.60
CA MET A 51 22.23 -28.81 -10.70
C MET A 51 21.53 -29.67 -11.76
N ASP A 52 21.08 -30.88 -11.40
CA ASP A 52 20.41 -31.81 -12.31
C ASP A 52 19.13 -31.20 -12.94
N SER A 53 19.01 -31.28 -14.27
CA SER A 53 17.89 -30.75 -15.07
C SER A 53 16.53 -31.31 -14.67
N ARG A 54 16.50 -32.47 -14.01
CA ARG A 54 15.28 -33.09 -13.45
C ARG A 54 14.71 -32.30 -12.27
N MET A 55 15.51 -31.48 -11.59
CA MET A 55 15.06 -30.61 -10.51
C MET A 55 14.50 -29.27 -11.00
N GLY A 56 14.56 -29.01 -12.31
CA GLY A 56 14.08 -27.79 -12.94
C GLY A 56 15.13 -27.17 -13.86
N VAL A 57 14.76 -26.08 -14.53
CA VAL A 57 15.63 -25.37 -15.46
C VAL A 57 15.52 -23.87 -15.22
N ILE A 58 16.66 -23.17 -15.30
CA ILE A 58 16.73 -21.72 -15.14
C ILE A 58 17.11 -20.99 -16.43
N GLU A 59 17.75 -21.69 -17.37
CA GLU A 59 18.26 -21.09 -18.60
C GLU A 59 17.17 -21.03 -19.70
N PRO A 60 16.98 -19.87 -20.36
CA PRO A 60 16.01 -19.71 -21.44
C PRO A 60 16.48 -20.46 -22.69
N GLY A 61 16.07 -21.72 -22.82
CA GLY A 61 16.41 -22.58 -23.96
C GLY A 61 16.40 -24.06 -23.60
N VAL A 62 16.69 -24.38 -22.34
CA VAL A 62 16.67 -25.74 -21.81
C VAL A 62 15.26 -26.10 -21.36
N ARG A 63 14.84 -27.33 -21.65
CA ARG A 63 13.57 -27.89 -21.17
C ARG A 63 13.84 -28.82 -19.99
N CYS A 64 12.96 -28.80 -19.01
CA CYS A 64 13.08 -29.70 -17.87
C CYS A 64 12.83 -31.15 -18.31
N GLU A 65 13.71 -32.08 -17.91
CA GLU A 65 13.55 -33.51 -18.21
C GLU A 65 12.33 -34.13 -17.53
N THR A 66 11.88 -33.57 -16.39
CA THR A 66 10.78 -34.12 -15.59
C THR A 66 9.40 -33.69 -16.10
N CYS A 67 9.22 -32.41 -16.45
CA CYS A 67 7.92 -31.88 -16.89
C CYS A 67 7.86 -31.46 -18.37
N GLY A 68 8.99 -31.36 -19.08
CA GLY A 68 9.04 -30.93 -20.48
C GLY A 68 8.80 -29.43 -20.72
N ASN A 69 8.45 -28.68 -19.67
CA ASN A 69 8.18 -27.25 -19.74
C ASN A 69 9.46 -26.42 -19.86
N LYS A 70 9.32 -25.21 -20.43
CA LYS A 70 10.34 -24.16 -20.42
C LYS A 70 10.44 -23.53 -19.02
N HIS A 71 11.50 -22.75 -18.78
CA HIS A 71 11.78 -22.14 -17.47
C HIS A 71 10.59 -21.37 -16.86
N ASP A 72 9.85 -20.57 -17.65
CA ASP A 72 8.70 -19.78 -17.17
C ASP A 72 7.51 -20.62 -16.68
N GLN A 73 7.32 -21.80 -17.27
CA GLN A 73 6.17 -22.68 -17.04
C GLN A 73 6.53 -23.91 -16.21
N CYS A 74 7.81 -24.06 -15.85
CA CYS A 74 8.28 -25.17 -15.05
C CYS A 74 7.99 -24.85 -13.56
N PRO A 75 7.18 -25.66 -12.86
CA PRO A 75 6.99 -25.49 -11.41
C PRO A 75 8.25 -25.87 -10.60
N SER A 76 9.25 -26.46 -11.28
CA SER A 76 10.43 -27.11 -10.70
C SER A 76 10.11 -28.31 -9.81
N HIS A 77 11.13 -29.07 -9.43
CA HIS A 77 10.97 -30.35 -8.75
C HIS A 77 11.98 -30.53 -7.62
N PHE A 78 11.54 -31.16 -6.52
CA PHE A 78 12.40 -31.41 -5.37
C PHE A 78 13.39 -32.55 -5.65
N GLY A 79 14.58 -32.43 -5.06
CA GLY A 79 15.55 -33.52 -4.93
C GLY A 79 15.53 -34.07 -3.51
N HIS A 80 16.29 -35.13 -3.24
CA HIS A 80 16.54 -35.56 -1.87
C HIS A 80 17.96 -36.09 -1.70
N ILE A 81 18.48 -35.95 -0.47
CA ILE A 81 19.75 -36.55 -0.03
C ILE A 81 19.41 -37.60 1.02
N GLN A 82 19.88 -38.83 0.79
CA GLN A 82 19.81 -39.90 1.77
C GLN A 82 20.92 -39.71 2.80
N LEU A 83 20.57 -39.41 4.05
CA LEU A 83 21.53 -39.27 5.13
C LEU A 83 21.96 -40.66 5.61
N GLU A 84 23.27 -40.85 5.82
CA GLU A 84 23.84 -42.11 6.29
C GLU A 84 23.51 -42.39 7.76
N LEU A 85 23.48 -41.33 8.58
CA LEU A 85 23.08 -41.39 9.98
C LEU A 85 21.95 -40.37 10.25
N PRO A 86 21.06 -40.65 11.22
CA PRO A 86 19.96 -39.76 11.55
C PRO A 86 20.47 -38.45 12.18
N VAL A 87 19.84 -37.32 11.84
CA VAL A 87 20.26 -35.99 12.30
C VAL A 87 19.09 -35.27 12.95
N VAL A 88 19.33 -34.60 14.07
CA VAL A 88 18.30 -33.86 14.82
C VAL A 88 17.99 -32.55 14.12
N HIS A 89 16.71 -32.27 13.85
CA HIS A 89 16.30 -30.98 13.31
C HIS A 89 16.26 -29.90 14.42
N ILE A 90 17.07 -28.84 14.26
CA ILE A 90 17.23 -27.77 15.27
C ILE A 90 15.92 -27.11 15.70
N GLY A 91 14.99 -26.91 14.75
CA GLY A 91 13.71 -26.26 15.00
C GLY A 91 12.77 -27.05 15.93
N PHE A 92 12.97 -28.37 16.07
CA PHE A 92 12.10 -29.25 16.87
C PHE A 92 12.75 -29.74 18.17
N THR A 93 13.89 -29.18 18.57
CA THR A 93 14.59 -29.52 19.82
C THR A 93 13.72 -29.36 21.07
N ALA A 94 12.84 -28.36 21.10
CA ALA A 94 11.89 -28.16 22.20
C ALA A 94 10.79 -29.24 22.23
N LEU A 95 10.33 -29.69 21.06
CA LEU A 95 9.35 -30.77 20.92
C LEU A 95 9.98 -32.11 21.34
N LEU A 96 11.18 -32.43 20.83
CA LEU A 96 11.97 -33.60 21.24
C LEU A 96 12.17 -33.65 22.76
N LYS A 97 12.55 -32.53 23.37
CA LYS A 97 12.68 -32.43 24.83
C LYS A 97 11.36 -32.72 25.56
N THR A 98 10.24 -32.32 24.98
CA THR A 98 8.91 -32.56 25.53
C THR A 98 8.55 -34.03 25.40
N SER A 99 8.65 -34.62 24.22
CA SER A 99 8.36 -36.04 23.96
C SER A 99 9.18 -36.97 24.85
N LEU A 100 10.49 -36.74 24.95
CA LEU A 100 11.39 -37.56 25.76
C LEU A 100 11.10 -37.45 27.27
N LYS A 101 10.70 -36.27 27.76
CA LYS A 101 10.34 -36.09 29.18
C LYS A 101 8.98 -36.66 29.55
N SER A 102 8.12 -36.86 28.55
CA SER A 102 6.73 -37.25 28.75
C SER A 102 6.53 -38.76 28.65
N THR A 103 7.39 -39.43 27.88
CA THR A 103 7.30 -40.86 27.58
C THR A 103 8.37 -41.66 28.32
N CYS A 104 8.17 -42.97 28.43
CA CYS A 104 9.12 -43.89 29.04
C CYS A 104 10.21 -44.33 28.05
N ASN A 105 11.48 -44.40 28.48
CA ASN A 105 12.61 -44.85 27.65
C ASN A 105 12.52 -46.31 27.14
N THR A 106 11.76 -47.17 27.81
CA THR A 106 11.68 -48.61 27.52
C THR A 106 10.36 -49.00 26.89
N CYS A 107 9.23 -48.65 27.51
CA CYS A 107 7.91 -48.99 26.98
C CYS A 107 7.30 -47.92 26.07
N SER A 108 7.91 -46.73 25.98
CA SER A 108 7.50 -45.62 25.11
C SER A 108 6.07 -45.09 25.31
N ARG A 109 5.32 -45.62 26.28
CA ARG A 109 4.04 -45.07 26.74
C ARG A 109 4.23 -43.77 27.52
N ILE A 110 3.19 -42.95 27.54
CA ILE A 110 3.11 -41.72 28.34
C ILE A 110 3.16 -42.04 29.84
N LEU A 111 3.87 -41.20 30.61
CA LEU A 111 4.01 -41.31 32.07
C LEU A 111 2.79 -40.77 32.84
N LEU A 112 1.57 -41.07 32.36
CA LEU A 112 0.29 -40.78 33.00
C LEU A 112 -0.43 -42.08 33.38
N HIS A 113 -1.23 -42.05 34.45
CA HIS A 113 -1.99 -43.22 34.89
C HIS A 113 -3.14 -43.59 33.95
N GLU A 114 -3.19 -44.87 33.57
CA GLU A 114 -4.25 -45.48 32.76
C GLU A 114 -5.29 -46.23 33.63
N ARG A 115 -5.02 -46.41 34.94
CA ARG A 115 -5.91 -47.15 35.85
C ARG A 115 -7.13 -46.31 36.25
N GLU A 116 -8.30 -46.95 36.31
CA GLU A 116 -9.52 -46.41 36.92
C GLU A 116 -9.26 -46.01 38.40
N GLY A 117 -9.88 -44.92 38.86
CA GLY A 117 -9.66 -44.35 40.19
C GLY A 117 -8.50 -43.34 40.29
N THR A 118 -7.79 -43.08 39.20
CA THR A 118 -6.66 -42.11 39.17
C THR A 118 -7.03 -40.74 38.60
N HIS A 119 -8.26 -40.56 38.11
CA HIS A 119 -8.74 -39.26 37.68
C HIS A 119 -8.81 -38.27 38.85
N PRO A 120 -8.47 -36.98 38.65
CA PRO A 120 -8.52 -35.98 39.73
C PRO A 120 -9.92 -35.64 40.28
N ILE A 121 -11.00 -36.17 39.71
CA ILE A 121 -12.39 -35.72 39.95
C ILE A 121 -13.36 -36.91 39.90
N ASP A 122 -13.26 -37.75 38.87
CA ASP A 122 -14.21 -38.83 38.57
C ASP A 122 -13.58 -40.22 38.83
N PRO A 123 -13.96 -40.92 39.92
CA PRO A 123 -13.33 -42.19 40.31
C PRO A 123 -13.45 -43.30 39.26
N GLU A 124 -14.38 -43.23 38.32
CA GLU A 124 -14.58 -44.25 37.30
C GLU A 124 -13.60 -44.11 36.11
N LYS A 125 -12.86 -43.01 36.02
CA LYS A 125 -11.99 -42.70 34.87
C LYS A 125 -10.51 -42.69 35.21
N SER A 126 -9.67 -42.69 34.17
CA SER A 126 -8.23 -42.59 34.32
C SER A 126 -7.73 -41.13 34.30
N GLU A 127 -6.50 -40.92 34.78
CA GLU A 127 -5.79 -39.64 34.64
C GLU A 127 -5.58 -39.27 33.15
N GLN A 128 -5.39 -40.26 32.28
CA GLN A 128 -5.29 -40.05 30.84
C GLN A 128 -6.58 -39.49 30.23
N ASP A 129 -7.75 -40.00 30.65
CA ASP A 129 -9.05 -39.50 30.17
C ASP A 129 -9.29 -38.04 30.56
N TYR A 130 -8.88 -37.66 31.77
CA TYR A 130 -8.96 -36.28 32.24
C TYR A 130 -8.19 -35.32 31.33
N TYR A 131 -6.91 -35.61 31.08
CA TYR A 131 -6.08 -34.74 30.24
C TYR A 131 -6.49 -34.79 28.77
N ARG A 132 -6.95 -35.94 28.27
CA ARG A 132 -7.45 -36.09 26.90
C ARG A 132 -8.67 -35.18 26.67
N ALA A 133 -9.66 -35.23 27.56
CA ALA A 133 -10.85 -34.37 27.49
C ALA A 133 -10.48 -32.87 27.57
N ARG A 134 -9.58 -32.48 28.48
CA ARG A 134 -9.12 -31.09 28.58
C ARG A 134 -8.37 -30.62 27.35
N VAL A 135 -7.52 -31.45 26.76
CA VAL A 135 -6.80 -31.11 25.52
C VAL A 135 -7.79 -30.90 24.37
N TYR A 136 -8.77 -31.79 24.20
CA TYR A 136 -9.81 -31.62 23.18
C TYR A 136 -10.67 -30.37 23.40
N ASP A 137 -11.07 -30.08 24.64
CA ASP A 137 -11.83 -28.87 24.99
C ASP A 137 -11.05 -27.60 24.64
N VAL A 138 -9.75 -27.56 24.94
CA VAL A 138 -8.90 -26.41 24.58
C VAL A 138 -8.63 -26.31 23.09
N ILE A 139 -8.54 -27.43 22.37
CA ILE A 139 -8.47 -27.42 20.90
C ILE A 139 -9.75 -26.81 20.32
N GLN A 140 -10.92 -27.18 20.83
CA GLN A 140 -12.21 -26.65 20.34
C GLN A 140 -12.40 -25.16 20.71
N LYS A 141 -12.14 -24.75 21.95
CA LYS A 141 -12.35 -23.38 22.42
C LYS A 141 -11.26 -22.41 21.94
N HIS A 142 -10.00 -22.80 22.11
CA HIS A 142 -8.85 -21.92 21.93
C HIS A 142 -8.02 -22.23 20.67
N GLY A 143 -8.09 -23.45 20.15
CA GLY A 143 -7.30 -23.89 18.99
C GLY A 143 -5.88 -24.32 19.37
N VAL A 144 -5.29 -25.18 18.53
CA VAL A 144 -3.92 -25.76 18.71
C VAL A 144 -2.78 -24.73 18.77
N GLY A 145 -2.98 -23.53 18.20
CA GLY A 145 -1.98 -22.46 18.23
C GLY A 145 -2.03 -21.55 19.47
N SER A 146 -2.98 -21.79 20.39
CA SER A 146 -3.23 -20.88 21.52
C SER A 146 -2.20 -21.00 22.65
N THR A 147 -2.11 -19.94 23.45
CA THR A 147 -1.32 -19.95 24.70
C THR A 147 -1.82 -21.00 25.68
N GLU A 148 -3.14 -21.23 25.74
CA GLU A 148 -3.75 -22.22 26.62
C GLU A 148 -3.38 -23.64 26.22
N PHE A 149 -3.36 -23.96 24.92
CA PHE A 149 -2.89 -25.26 24.45
C PHE A 149 -1.44 -25.53 24.87
N LYS A 150 -0.55 -24.54 24.68
CA LYS A 150 0.86 -24.65 25.10
C LYS A 150 1.02 -24.80 26.62
N LYS A 151 0.17 -24.14 27.42
CA LYS A 151 0.19 -24.26 28.89
C LYS A 151 -0.19 -25.67 29.33
N ILE A 152 -1.22 -26.27 28.75
CA ILE A 152 -1.67 -27.63 29.10
C ILE A 152 -0.62 -28.67 28.75
N ILE A 153 -0.03 -28.63 27.55
CA ILE A 153 1.05 -29.57 27.19
C ILE A 153 2.24 -29.42 28.16
N LYS A 154 2.58 -28.19 28.57
CA LYS A 154 3.64 -27.94 29.56
C LYS A 154 3.27 -28.44 30.97
N GLU A 155 1.99 -28.37 31.35
CA GLU A 155 1.46 -28.94 32.59
C GLU A 155 1.63 -30.47 32.60
N ILE A 156 1.19 -31.14 31.53
CA ILE A 156 1.38 -32.59 31.34
C ILE A 156 2.86 -32.97 31.41
N THR A 157 3.71 -32.23 30.70
CA THR A 157 5.17 -32.47 30.71
C THR A 157 5.77 -32.34 32.12
N LYS A 158 5.29 -31.39 32.92
CA LYS A 158 5.78 -31.16 34.29
C LYS A 158 5.37 -32.30 35.23
N ILE A 159 4.18 -32.85 35.06
CA ILE A 159 3.69 -33.98 35.83
C ILE A 159 4.49 -35.23 35.48
N CYS A 160 4.66 -35.52 34.19
CA CYS A 160 5.42 -36.66 33.69
C CYS A 160 6.89 -36.62 34.14
N SER A 161 7.50 -35.43 34.21
CA SER A 161 8.89 -35.25 34.67
C SER A 161 9.04 -34.98 36.17
N GLY A 162 7.97 -35.16 36.95
CA GLY A 162 7.98 -34.98 38.40
C GLY A 162 8.69 -36.14 39.14
N ALA A 163 9.15 -35.88 40.36
CA ALA A 163 9.83 -36.89 41.18
C ALA A 163 8.97 -38.14 41.47
N LYS A 164 7.63 -37.99 41.48
CA LYS A 164 6.67 -39.09 41.65
C LYS A 164 6.63 -40.07 40.47
N ARG A 165 7.24 -39.71 39.33
CA ARG A 165 7.27 -40.50 38.08
C ARG A 165 8.67 -41.03 37.76
N ALA A 166 9.56 -41.13 38.76
CA ALA A 166 10.90 -41.66 38.60
C ALA A 166 10.93 -43.14 38.17
N VAL A 167 9.86 -43.88 38.45
CA VAL A 167 9.66 -45.25 37.99
C VAL A 167 8.44 -45.29 37.07
N CYS A 168 8.59 -45.90 35.89
CA CYS A 168 7.50 -46.03 34.94
C CYS A 168 6.41 -46.94 35.51
N MET A 169 5.15 -46.49 35.46
CA MET A 169 4.03 -47.20 36.06
C MET A 169 3.44 -48.30 35.17
N HIS A 170 3.89 -48.36 33.91
CA HIS A 170 3.48 -49.36 32.92
C HIS A 170 4.45 -50.55 32.88
N CYS A 171 5.77 -50.29 32.86
CA CYS A 171 6.80 -51.33 32.72
C CYS A 171 7.75 -51.47 33.91
N GLY A 172 7.66 -50.60 34.93
CA GLY A 172 8.52 -50.65 36.11
C GLY A 172 9.96 -50.13 35.90
N ALA A 173 10.30 -49.60 34.72
CA ALA A 173 11.66 -49.12 34.44
C ALA A 173 11.97 -47.76 35.10
N GLU A 174 13.18 -47.62 35.64
CA GLU A 174 13.69 -46.35 36.15
C GLU A 174 13.91 -45.32 35.03
N GLN A 175 13.35 -44.13 35.23
CA GLN A 175 13.43 -43.00 34.32
C GLN A 175 14.52 -42.02 34.76
N GLY A 176 15.46 -41.74 33.85
CA GLY A 176 16.48 -40.72 34.09
C GLY A 176 15.95 -39.30 33.88
N LYS A 177 16.58 -38.33 34.54
CA LYS A 177 16.32 -36.91 34.30
C LYS A 177 16.97 -36.50 32.98
N ILE A 178 16.14 -36.03 32.03
CA ILE A 178 16.60 -35.60 30.71
C ILE A 178 17.04 -34.14 30.73
N VAL A 179 18.30 -33.91 30.37
CA VAL A 179 18.94 -32.61 30.26
C VAL A 179 19.26 -32.33 28.79
N LEU A 180 18.97 -31.10 28.35
CA LEU A 180 19.33 -30.62 27.02
C LEU A 180 20.53 -29.69 27.19
N ASP A 181 21.67 -30.12 26.64
CA ASP A 181 22.85 -29.29 26.46
C ASP A 181 22.71 -28.58 25.11
N LYS A 182 22.53 -27.25 25.15
CA LYS A 182 22.21 -26.49 23.93
C LYS A 182 23.41 -26.51 22.99
N PRO A 183 23.23 -26.76 21.68
CA PRO A 183 21.97 -26.58 20.93
C PRO A 183 21.17 -27.86 20.63
N THR A 184 21.81 -29.04 20.50
CA THR A 184 21.16 -30.27 19.99
C THR A 184 21.48 -31.54 20.79
N THR A 185 22.27 -31.45 21.86
CA THR A 185 22.79 -32.62 22.57
C THR A 185 21.91 -32.99 23.76
N PHE A 186 21.37 -34.21 23.77
CA PHE A 186 20.53 -34.72 24.86
C PHE A 186 21.33 -35.66 25.77
N LYS A 187 21.16 -35.51 27.08
CA LYS A 187 21.79 -36.35 28.10
C LYS A 187 20.73 -36.88 29.06
N GLU A 188 20.80 -38.18 29.37
CA GLU A 188 20.00 -38.84 30.40
C GLU A 188 20.85 -39.01 31.67
N LYS A 189 20.34 -38.53 32.82
CA LYS A 189 20.99 -38.69 34.12
C LYS A 189 20.14 -39.58 35.03
N LYS A 190 20.58 -40.81 35.28
CA LYS A 190 19.95 -41.73 36.24
C LYS A 190 20.51 -41.50 37.64
N MET A 191 19.85 -41.96 38.70
CA MET A 191 20.34 -41.76 40.08
C MET A 191 21.63 -42.55 40.36
N ASP A 192 21.75 -43.77 39.81
CA ASP A 192 22.87 -44.68 40.08
C ASP A 192 23.95 -44.73 38.99
N LYS A 193 23.71 -44.12 37.82
CA LYS A 193 24.66 -44.09 36.69
C LYS A 193 24.99 -42.65 36.30
N GLY A 194 26.22 -42.42 35.87
CA GLY A 194 26.69 -41.13 35.35
C GLY A 194 25.87 -40.61 34.16
N GLU A 195 26.24 -39.44 33.65
CA GLU A 195 25.53 -38.80 32.53
C GLU A 195 25.75 -39.57 31.23
N HIS A 196 24.67 -40.07 30.62
CA HIS A 196 24.71 -40.80 29.35
C HIS A 196 24.23 -39.88 28.20
N LYS A 197 25.06 -39.71 27.17
CA LYS A 197 24.71 -38.95 25.96
C LYS A 197 23.79 -39.81 25.09
N LEU A 198 22.62 -39.28 24.74
CA LEU A 198 21.67 -39.94 23.85
C LEU A 198 22.00 -39.57 22.40
N ASN A 199 22.27 -40.58 21.58
CA ASN A 199 22.52 -40.37 20.15
C ASN A 199 21.20 -40.17 19.40
N ALA A 200 21.25 -39.48 18.26
CA ALA A 200 20.03 -39.22 17.46
C ALA A 200 19.36 -40.52 16.96
N ARG A 201 20.14 -41.61 16.81
CA ARG A 201 19.60 -42.94 16.51
C ARG A 201 18.74 -43.48 17.65
N ASP A 202 19.26 -43.49 18.87
CA ASP A 202 18.57 -44.03 20.05
C ASP A 202 17.30 -43.24 20.34
N ILE A 203 17.37 -41.92 20.22
CA ILE A 203 16.21 -41.03 20.36
C ILE A 203 15.14 -41.39 19.33
N ARG A 204 15.52 -41.63 18.07
CA ARG A 204 14.55 -41.99 17.03
C ARG A 204 13.88 -43.33 17.31
N GLU A 205 14.65 -44.36 17.67
CA GLU A 205 14.13 -45.69 17.99
C GLU A 205 13.17 -45.65 19.18
N TRP A 206 13.41 -44.77 20.16
CA TRP A 206 12.46 -44.49 21.23
C TRP A 206 11.18 -43.84 20.68
N LEU A 207 11.28 -42.75 19.91
CA LEU A 207 10.11 -42.02 19.42
C LEU A 207 9.21 -42.83 18.49
N GLU A 208 9.79 -43.74 17.70
CA GLU A 208 9.07 -44.61 16.76
C GLU A 208 8.16 -45.63 17.47
N ARG A 209 8.48 -46.00 18.72
CA ARG A 209 7.70 -46.94 19.54
C ARG A 209 6.53 -46.29 20.27
N ILE A 210 6.36 -44.97 20.21
CA ILE A 210 5.26 -44.27 20.88
C ILE A 210 3.94 -44.65 20.18
N PRO A 211 2.90 -45.09 20.92
CA PRO A 211 1.60 -45.42 20.33
C PRO A 211 0.85 -44.15 19.89
N ASP A 212 0.04 -44.27 18.84
CA ASP A 212 -0.70 -43.13 18.25
C ASP A 212 -1.65 -42.45 19.24
N GLU A 213 -2.21 -43.21 20.17
CA GLU A 213 -3.14 -42.73 21.21
C GLU A 213 -2.49 -41.77 22.22
N ASP A 214 -1.16 -41.86 22.40
CA ASP A 214 -0.40 -41.06 23.36
C ASP A 214 0.09 -39.72 22.76
N LEU A 215 0.05 -39.57 21.43
CA LEU A 215 0.54 -38.39 20.72
C LEU A 215 -0.21 -37.11 21.09
N ILE A 216 -1.49 -37.23 21.45
CA ILE A 216 -2.30 -36.11 21.90
C ILE A 216 -1.73 -35.41 23.14
N PHE A 217 -1.12 -36.16 24.06
CA PHE A 217 -0.53 -35.62 25.29
C PHE A 217 0.77 -34.86 25.04
N ILE A 218 1.45 -35.17 23.93
CA ILE A 218 2.66 -34.48 23.45
C ILE A 218 2.26 -33.25 22.60
N GLY A 219 0.98 -33.17 22.18
CA GLY A 219 0.45 -32.11 21.34
C GLY A 219 0.65 -32.36 19.85
N MET A 220 0.65 -33.63 19.42
CA MET A 220 0.79 -34.05 18.02
C MET A 220 -0.48 -34.76 17.54
N ASP A 221 -0.80 -34.59 16.24
CA ASP A 221 -1.90 -35.29 15.56
C ASP A 221 -1.34 -36.54 14.85
N HIS A 222 -1.91 -37.71 15.13
CA HIS A 222 -1.43 -39.00 14.61
C HIS A 222 -1.47 -39.07 13.07
N ASN A 223 -2.47 -38.45 12.44
CA ASN A 223 -2.62 -38.46 10.98
C ASN A 223 -1.66 -37.51 10.25
N ALA A 224 -1.10 -36.52 10.96
CA ALA A 224 -0.36 -35.43 10.33
C ALA A 224 1.10 -35.36 10.75
N SER A 225 1.45 -35.84 11.93
CA SER A 225 2.78 -35.63 12.49
C SER A 225 3.15 -36.74 13.45
N ARG A 226 4.30 -37.36 13.21
CA ARG A 226 4.90 -38.34 14.12
C ARG A 226 6.22 -37.81 14.68
N PRO A 227 6.53 -38.04 15.97
CA PRO A 227 7.67 -37.43 16.64
C PRO A 227 9.02 -37.86 16.06
N GLU A 228 9.14 -39.09 15.56
CA GLU A 228 10.34 -39.63 14.93
C GLU A 228 10.73 -38.90 13.64
N TRP A 229 9.79 -38.22 12.96
CA TRP A 229 10.08 -37.44 11.75
C TRP A 229 10.85 -36.15 12.04
N THR A 230 10.89 -35.71 13.30
CA THR A 230 11.77 -34.60 13.73
C THR A 230 13.26 -34.97 13.66
N ILE A 231 13.57 -36.26 13.56
CA ILE A 231 14.91 -36.79 13.34
C ILE A 231 15.02 -37.23 11.88
N MET A 232 15.75 -36.42 11.12
CA MET A 232 15.84 -36.53 9.68
C MET A 232 16.69 -37.72 9.27
N ARG A 233 16.13 -38.58 8.39
CA ARG A 233 16.88 -39.59 7.62
C ARG A 233 17.06 -39.20 6.16
N VAL A 234 16.22 -38.31 5.67
CA VAL A 234 16.21 -37.82 4.30
C VAL A 234 16.11 -36.32 4.37
N LEU A 235 17.00 -35.62 3.67
CA LEU A 235 16.99 -34.17 3.56
C LEU A 235 16.39 -33.79 2.20
N PRO A 236 15.24 -33.09 2.15
CA PRO A 236 14.71 -32.59 0.88
C PRO A 236 15.64 -31.50 0.33
N VAL A 237 16.03 -31.62 -0.93
CA VAL A 237 16.83 -30.63 -1.64
C VAL A 237 15.87 -29.69 -2.39
N PRO A 238 15.93 -28.38 -2.13
CA PRO A 238 15.06 -27.43 -2.80
C PRO A 238 15.34 -27.40 -4.31
N PRO A 239 14.31 -27.16 -5.15
CA PRO A 239 14.46 -27.06 -6.59
C PRO A 239 15.41 -25.93 -7.01
N ILE A 240 15.93 -26.00 -8.24
CA ILE A 240 16.94 -25.05 -8.74
C ILE A 240 16.42 -23.60 -8.79
N THR A 241 15.13 -23.40 -9.09
CA THR A 241 14.53 -22.06 -9.11
C THR A 241 14.50 -21.35 -7.74
N VAL A 242 14.61 -22.09 -6.64
CA VAL A 242 14.72 -21.51 -5.28
C VAL A 242 16.16 -21.10 -4.94
N ARG A 243 17.14 -21.66 -5.66
CA ARG A 243 18.58 -21.44 -5.48
C ARG A 243 19.25 -21.12 -6.84
N PRO A 244 18.82 -20.04 -7.51
CA PRO A 244 19.34 -19.69 -8.83
C PRO A 244 20.82 -19.30 -8.76
N SER A 245 21.60 -19.74 -9.74
CA SER A 245 22.96 -19.24 -9.96
C SER A 245 22.92 -17.92 -10.73
N ILE A 246 23.86 -17.02 -10.43
CA ILE A 246 24.03 -15.75 -11.17
C ILE A 246 25.29 -15.88 -12.03
N THR A 247 25.15 -15.69 -13.34
CA THR A 247 26.29 -15.51 -14.24
C THR A 247 26.76 -14.06 -14.15
N LEU A 248 28.01 -13.85 -13.78
CA LEU A 248 28.65 -12.53 -13.83
C LEU A 248 29.00 -12.17 -15.28
N ASP A 249 29.23 -10.90 -15.56
CA ASP A 249 29.65 -10.42 -16.88
C ASP A 249 31.01 -11.01 -17.31
N SER A 250 31.82 -11.49 -16.36
CA SER A 250 33.07 -12.23 -16.63
C SER A 250 32.85 -13.62 -17.23
N GLY A 251 31.60 -14.11 -17.27
CA GLY A 251 31.25 -15.48 -17.64
C GLY A 251 31.29 -16.46 -16.47
N ASP A 252 31.82 -16.06 -15.31
CA ASP A 252 31.87 -16.91 -14.11
C ASP A 252 30.50 -17.06 -13.47
N ARG A 253 30.19 -18.27 -13.00
CA ARG A 253 28.94 -18.57 -12.27
C ARG A 253 29.16 -18.41 -10.77
N SER A 254 28.35 -17.56 -10.15
CA SER A 254 28.24 -17.45 -8.70
C SER A 254 27.04 -18.27 -8.22
N GLU A 255 27.31 -19.29 -7.40
CA GLU A 255 26.31 -20.18 -6.84
C GLU A 255 25.59 -19.56 -5.63
N ASP A 256 24.36 -20.01 -5.40
CA ASP A 256 23.55 -19.57 -4.27
C ASP A 256 24.10 -20.07 -2.91
N ASP A 257 23.91 -19.25 -1.85
CA ASP A 257 24.34 -19.57 -0.48
C ASP A 257 23.78 -20.93 0.03
N LEU A 258 22.57 -21.35 -0.39
CA LEU A 258 22.02 -22.67 -0.04
C LEU A 258 22.73 -23.80 -0.78
N THR A 259 23.05 -23.60 -2.06
CA THR A 259 23.79 -24.59 -2.86
C THR A 259 25.14 -24.85 -2.22
N HIS A 260 25.88 -23.79 -1.85
CA HIS A 260 27.15 -23.91 -1.11
C HIS A 260 27.05 -24.78 0.14
N LYS A 261 25.98 -24.61 0.93
CA LYS A 261 25.80 -25.39 2.15
C LYS A 261 25.40 -26.85 1.88
N LEU A 262 24.61 -27.10 0.83
CA LEU A 262 24.25 -28.45 0.41
C LEU A 262 25.47 -29.23 -0.10
N VAL A 263 26.42 -28.56 -0.77
CA VAL A 263 27.71 -29.15 -1.17
C VAL A 263 28.46 -29.66 0.07
N ASP A 264 28.56 -28.85 1.13
CA ASP A 264 29.22 -29.28 2.36
C ASP A 264 28.51 -30.48 3.01
N VAL A 265 27.16 -30.47 3.06
CA VAL A 265 26.37 -31.58 3.60
C VAL A 265 26.65 -32.87 2.81
N LEU A 266 26.67 -32.81 1.48
CA LEU A 266 26.95 -33.97 0.63
C LEU A 266 28.37 -34.50 0.84
N ARG A 267 29.38 -33.63 0.89
CA ARG A 267 30.79 -34.03 1.09
C ARG A 267 30.98 -34.75 2.42
N ILE A 268 30.40 -34.23 3.50
CA ILE A 268 30.51 -34.87 4.81
C ILE A 268 29.70 -36.17 4.87
N ASN A 269 28.53 -36.23 4.23
CA ASN A 269 27.71 -37.44 4.18
C ASN A 269 28.40 -38.58 3.39
N GLN A 270 29.06 -38.24 2.26
CA GLN A 270 29.90 -39.19 1.50
C GLN A 270 31.09 -39.66 2.32
N ARG A 271 31.83 -38.74 2.94
CA ARG A 271 32.98 -39.08 3.79
C ARG A 271 32.60 -39.96 4.97
N LEU A 272 31.44 -39.71 5.58
CA LEU A 272 30.88 -40.53 6.65
C LEU A 272 30.56 -41.96 6.16
N ARG A 273 29.99 -42.10 4.97
CA ARG A 273 29.76 -43.40 4.32
C ARG A 273 31.05 -44.17 4.11
N GLU A 274 32.04 -43.54 3.48
CA GLU A 274 33.33 -44.16 3.17
C GLU A 274 34.06 -44.63 4.42
N ASN A 275 34.12 -43.81 5.47
CA ASN A 275 34.79 -44.18 6.72
C ASN A 275 34.05 -45.29 7.48
N ARG A 276 32.72 -45.30 7.43
CA ARG A 276 31.93 -46.39 8.03
C ARG A 276 32.16 -47.70 7.28
N ASP A 277 32.09 -47.67 5.95
CA ASP A 277 32.25 -48.86 5.11
C ASP A 277 33.70 -49.39 5.17
N ALA A 278 34.69 -48.53 5.42
CA ALA A 278 36.08 -48.88 5.68
C ALA A 278 36.35 -49.39 7.12
N GLY A 279 35.36 -49.41 8.01
CA GLY A 279 35.50 -49.88 9.39
C GLY A 279 36.32 -48.95 10.30
N ALA A 280 36.24 -47.63 10.09
CA ALA A 280 36.97 -46.66 10.91
C ALA A 280 36.55 -46.70 12.40
N PRO A 281 37.44 -46.33 13.33
CA PRO A 281 37.13 -46.22 14.76
C PRO A 281 35.90 -45.35 15.05
N GLN A 282 35.11 -45.76 16.04
CA GLN A 282 33.83 -45.12 16.39
C GLN A 282 33.96 -43.62 16.71
N LEU A 283 35.06 -43.19 17.35
CA LEU A 283 35.33 -41.77 17.63
C LEU A 283 35.36 -40.90 16.35
N ILE A 284 35.97 -41.41 15.27
CA ILE A 284 36.06 -40.67 14.00
C ILE A 284 34.69 -40.58 13.34
N VAL A 285 33.90 -41.66 13.42
CA VAL A 285 32.52 -41.68 12.90
C VAL A 285 31.62 -40.71 13.68
N GLU A 286 31.79 -40.65 15.00
CA GLU A 286 31.07 -39.70 15.86
C GLU A 286 31.44 -38.24 15.56
N ASP A 287 32.72 -37.93 15.36
CA ASP A 287 33.18 -36.59 14.97
C ASP A 287 32.61 -36.16 13.60
N LEU A 288 32.61 -37.06 12.61
CA LEU A 288 32.00 -36.80 11.30
C LEU A 288 30.48 -36.64 11.40
N TRP A 289 29.83 -37.36 12.31
CA TRP A 289 28.39 -37.24 12.56
C TRP A 289 28.05 -35.90 13.23
N GLU A 290 28.85 -35.43 14.19
CA GLU A 290 28.69 -34.09 14.77
C GLU A 290 28.92 -32.99 13.74
N LEU A 291 29.88 -33.17 12.83
CA LEU A 291 30.11 -32.25 11.73
C LEU A 291 28.92 -32.22 10.75
N LEU A 292 28.33 -33.39 10.44
CA LEU A 292 27.10 -33.47 9.64
C LEU A 292 25.93 -32.73 10.32
N GLN A 293 25.77 -32.91 11.65
CA GLN A 293 24.80 -32.18 12.46
C GLN A 293 25.03 -30.67 12.40
N TYR A 294 26.29 -30.20 12.43
CA TYR A 294 26.64 -28.79 12.25
C TYR A 294 26.21 -28.25 10.88
N HIS A 295 26.53 -28.96 9.78
CA HIS A 295 26.18 -28.50 8.43
C HIS A 295 24.67 -28.45 8.19
N ILE A 296 23.92 -29.44 8.69
CA ILE A 296 22.45 -29.44 8.59
C ILE A 296 21.83 -28.35 9.48
N THR A 297 22.35 -28.16 10.70
CA THR A 297 21.84 -27.11 11.59
C THR A 297 22.02 -25.73 10.99
N THR A 298 23.21 -25.43 10.45
CA THR A 298 23.49 -24.13 9.80
C THR A 298 22.76 -23.96 8.47
N TYR A 299 22.41 -25.05 7.76
CA TYR A 299 21.54 -25.03 6.58
C TYR A 299 20.11 -24.56 6.91
N PHE A 300 19.54 -24.97 8.04
CA PHE A 300 18.23 -24.48 8.46
C PHE A 300 18.30 -23.10 9.12
N ASP A 301 19.22 -22.91 10.06
CA ASP A 301 19.41 -21.63 10.76
C ASP A 301 20.89 -21.36 11.10
N ASN A 302 21.49 -20.47 10.31
CA ASN A 302 22.87 -20.03 10.48
C ASN A 302 23.08 -19.00 11.62
N GLN A 303 22.04 -18.60 12.34
CA GLN A 303 22.09 -17.67 13.48
C GLN A 303 21.79 -18.35 14.81
N THR A 304 21.85 -19.68 14.85
CA THR A 304 21.63 -20.47 16.07
C THR A 304 22.68 -20.13 17.14
N ALA A 305 22.22 -19.83 18.36
CA ALA A 305 23.11 -19.52 19.47
C ALA A 305 23.96 -20.74 19.88
N GLY A 306 25.27 -20.53 20.09
CA GLY A 306 26.21 -21.58 20.49
C GLY A 306 26.87 -22.34 19.33
N ILE A 307 26.50 -22.05 18.08
CA ILE A 307 27.14 -22.63 16.89
C ILE A 307 27.84 -21.50 16.11
N PRO A 308 29.10 -21.70 15.65
CA PRO A 308 29.78 -20.69 14.83
C PRO A 308 29.07 -20.54 13.46
N PRO A 309 28.78 -19.30 13.02
CA PRO A 309 28.08 -19.08 11.77
C PRO A 309 28.94 -19.53 10.59
N ALA A 310 28.34 -20.28 9.66
CA ALA A 310 28.97 -20.66 8.41
C ALA A 310 29.16 -19.40 7.53
N ARG A 311 30.38 -19.23 7.01
CA ARG A 311 30.81 -18.07 6.22
C ARG A 311 31.26 -18.51 4.84
N HIS A 312 31.07 -17.63 3.87
CA HIS A 312 31.71 -17.73 2.57
C HIS A 312 33.23 -17.55 2.71
N ARG A 313 34.01 -17.90 1.68
CA ARG A 313 35.47 -17.68 1.65
C ARG A 313 35.87 -16.21 1.87
N SER A 314 34.97 -15.28 1.54
CA SER A 314 35.13 -13.84 1.77
C SER A 314 34.85 -13.38 3.21
N GLY A 315 34.48 -14.28 4.12
CA GLY A 315 34.12 -13.96 5.50
C GLY A 315 32.66 -13.51 5.72
N ARG A 316 31.89 -13.27 4.64
CA ARG A 316 30.44 -12.95 4.74
C ARG A 316 29.67 -14.16 5.30
N PRO A 317 28.78 -14.00 6.30
CA PRO A 317 27.91 -15.10 6.74
C PRO A 317 26.92 -15.50 5.64
N LEU A 318 26.70 -16.80 5.49
CA LEU A 318 25.75 -17.34 4.51
C LEU A 318 24.29 -17.06 4.93
N LYS A 319 23.45 -16.66 3.97
CA LYS A 319 22.00 -16.47 4.18
C LYS A 319 21.24 -17.76 3.84
N THR A 320 20.95 -18.55 4.88
CA THR A 320 20.24 -19.84 4.75
C THR A 320 18.72 -19.68 4.92
N LEU A 321 17.97 -20.78 5.10
CA LEU A 321 16.50 -20.80 4.98
C LEU A 321 15.82 -19.82 5.95
N THR A 322 16.20 -19.84 7.23
CA THR A 322 15.57 -18.99 8.25
C THR A 322 15.78 -17.50 7.97
N GLN A 323 16.97 -17.10 7.51
CA GLN A 323 17.31 -15.72 7.18
C GLN A 323 16.59 -15.22 5.92
N ARG A 324 16.26 -16.12 4.98
CA ARG A 324 15.45 -15.77 3.80
C ARG A 324 13.99 -15.50 4.15
N LEU A 325 13.47 -16.22 5.14
CA LEU A 325 12.08 -16.07 5.58
C LEU A 325 11.92 -14.90 6.56
N LYS A 326 12.79 -14.80 7.56
CA LYS A 326 12.75 -13.78 8.62
C LYS A 326 13.39 -12.46 8.18
N GLY A 327 13.15 -11.40 8.96
CA GLY A 327 13.75 -10.09 8.77
C GLY A 327 12.89 -9.11 7.98
N LYS A 328 13.37 -7.87 7.81
CA LYS A 328 12.66 -6.80 7.09
C LYS A 328 12.63 -7.06 5.58
N GLU A 329 13.74 -7.55 5.04
CA GLU A 329 13.90 -7.93 3.62
C GLU A 329 13.53 -9.39 3.34
N GLY A 330 13.18 -10.17 4.36
CA GLY A 330 12.77 -11.56 4.21
C GLY A 330 11.45 -11.71 3.46
N ARG A 331 11.25 -12.89 2.86
CA ARG A 331 10.15 -13.19 1.92
C ARG A 331 8.77 -12.83 2.47
N PHE A 332 8.50 -13.07 3.76
CA PHE A 332 7.20 -12.75 4.35
C PHE A 332 6.85 -11.26 4.27
N ARG A 333 7.83 -10.37 4.46
CA ARG A 333 7.60 -8.91 4.48
C ARG A 333 7.77 -8.27 3.11
N SER A 334 8.77 -8.68 2.33
CA SER A 334 9.16 -8.03 1.07
C SER A 334 8.52 -8.63 -0.18
N ASN A 335 8.04 -9.88 -0.11
CA ASN A 335 7.49 -10.59 -1.26
C ASN A 335 6.09 -11.15 -1.05
N LEU A 336 5.59 -11.28 0.19
CA LEU A 336 4.23 -11.77 0.46
C LEU A 336 3.32 -10.63 0.93
N SER A 337 3.63 -10.02 2.08
CA SER A 337 2.81 -8.94 2.66
C SER A 337 2.88 -7.64 1.84
N GLY A 338 4.06 -7.34 1.28
CA GLY A 338 4.27 -6.26 0.32
C GLY A 338 4.91 -6.81 -0.93
N LYS A 339 4.54 -6.28 -2.10
CA LYS A 339 5.12 -6.65 -3.39
C LYS A 339 5.29 -5.39 -4.23
N ARG A 340 6.25 -5.43 -5.15
CA ARG A 340 6.27 -4.47 -6.26
C ARG A 340 5.16 -4.85 -7.22
N VAL A 341 4.39 -3.85 -7.65
CA VAL A 341 3.29 -4.02 -8.59
C VAL A 341 3.63 -3.33 -9.90
N ASN A 342 3.07 -3.85 -10.99
CA ASN A 342 3.17 -3.22 -12.31
C ASN A 342 2.06 -2.16 -12.47
N PHE A 343 2.06 -1.44 -13.60
CA PHE A 343 1.05 -0.43 -13.94
C PHE A 343 0.91 0.67 -12.90
N CYS A 344 2.05 1.15 -12.40
CA CYS A 344 2.13 2.29 -11.51
C CYS A 344 3.12 3.32 -12.03
N ALA A 345 2.88 4.59 -11.73
CA ALA A 345 3.78 5.70 -11.99
C ALA A 345 3.99 6.53 -10.72
N ARG A 346 5.08 7.28 -10.67
CA ARG A 346 5.41 8.20 -9.57
C ARG A 346 6.02 9.45 -10.17
N THR A 347 5.54 10.61 -9.74
CA THR A 347 6.10 11.91 -10.11
C THR A 347 5.77 12.96 -9.04
N VAL A 348 6.39 14.14 -9.17
CA VAL A 348 6.15 15.31 -8.34
C VAL A 348 4.70 15.79 -8.51
N ILE A 349 4.12 16.30 -7.43
CA ILE A 349 2.77 16.89 -7.45
C ILE A 349 2.79 18.41 -7.66
N SER A 350 1.71 18.92 -8.23
CA SER A 350 1.47 20.35 -8.41
C SER A 350 0.00 20.69 -8.12
N PRO A 351 -0.30 21.86 -7.55
CA PRO A 351 -1.67 22.24 -7.23
C PRO A 351 -2.43 22.62 -8.51
N ASP A 352 -3.72 22.27 -8.58
CA ASP A 352 -4.61 22.76 -9.63
C ASP A 352 -6.04 22.93 -9.09
N PRO A 353 -6.47 24.18 -8.79
CA PRO A 353 -7.80 24.45 -8.25
C PRO A 353 -8.92 24.33 -9.31
N ASN A 354 -8.58 24.26 -10.60
CA ASN A 354 -9.57 24.14 -11.67
C ASN A 354 -10.02 22.69 -11.90
N LEU A 355 -9.27 21.72 -11.36
CA LEU A 355 -9.68 20.32 -11.34
C LEU A 355 -10.72 20.08 -10.26
N GLY A 356 -11.72 19.25 -10.57
CA GLY A 356 -12.65 18.79 -9.55
C GLY A 356 -11.93 17.95 -8.49
N ILE A 357 -12.49 17.85 -7.29
CA ILE A 357 -11.87 17.11 -6.17
C ILE A 357 -11.61 15.62 -6.47
N ASN A 358 -12.41 15.03 -7.37
CA ASN A 358 -12.22 13.64 -7.79
C ASN A 358 -11.18 13.49 -8.91
N ALA A 359 -10.75 14.59 -9.54
CA ALA A 359 -9.93 14.52 -10.74
C ALA A 359 -8.43 14.60 -10.39
N VAL A 360 -7.63 13.82 -11.11
CA VAL A 360 -6.17 13.90 -11.08
C VAL A 360 -5.63 14.16 -12.48
N GLY A 361 -4.87 15.24 -12.62
CA GLY A 361 -4.13 15.57 -13.83
C GLY A 361 -2.96 14.59 -14.01
N VAL A 362 -2.97 13.85 -15.11
CA VAL A 362 -1.93 12.87 -15.47
C VAL A 362 -1.18 13.35 -16.71
N PRO A 363 0.16 13.38 -16.68
CA PRO A 363 0.97 13.70 -17.84
C PRO A 363 0.68 12.80 -19.04
N VAL A 364 0.59 13.39 -20.24
CA VAL A 364 0.44 12.64 -21.52
C VAL A 364 1.46 11.51 -21.65
N GLN A 365 2.71 11.72 -21.23
CA GLN A 365 3.75 10.69 -21.28
C GLN A 365 3.39 9.47 -20.42
N SER A 366 2.97 9.70 -19.17
CA SER A 366 2.53 8.62 -18.28
C SER A 366 1.25 7.95 -18.79
N ALA A 367 0.33 8.72 -19.38
CA ALA A 367 -0.91 8.20 -19.94
C ALA A 367 -0.68 7.29 -21.17
N LYS A 368 0.37 7.53 -21.97
CA LYS A 368 0.77 6.66 -23.08
C LYS A 368 1.42 5.35 -22.63
N GLU A 369 2.19 5.36 -21.55
CA GLU A 369 2.87 4.15 -21.04
C GLU A 369 1.92 3.25 -20.23
N LEU A 370 1.14 3.86 -19.35
CA LEU A 370 0.14 3.15 -18.56
C LEU A 370 -1.04 2.77 -19.45
N THR A 371 -1.53 1.55 -19.30
CA THR A 371 -2.61 1.03 -20.15
C THR A 371 -3.70 0.36 -19.34
N VAL A 372 -4.90 0.39 -19.92
CA VAL A 372 -6.12 -0.23 -19.38
C VAL A 372 -6.57 -1.30 -20.37
N PRO A 373 -6.69 -2.58 -19.94
CA PRO A 373 -7.20 -3.63 -20.79
C PRO A 373 -8.72 -3.50 -20.86
N ILE A 374 -9.22 -3.26 -22.06
CA ILE A 374 -10.65 -3.18 -22.38
C ILE A 374 -10.99 -4.29 -23.36
N ARG A 375 -12.05 -5.04 -23.06
CA ARG A 375 -12.58 -6.03 -23.99
C ARG A 375 -13.42 -5.34 -25.06
N ALA A 376 -13.21 -5.73 -26.32
CA ALA A 376 -14.07 -5.32 -27.42
C ALA A 376 -15.49 -5.88 -27.25
N THR A 377 -16.47 -5.01 -27.40
CA THR A 377 -17.91 -5.26 -27.32
C THR A 377 -18.57 -4.51 -28.48
N GLY A 378 -19.80 -4.87 -28.87
CA GLY A 378 -20.52 -4.14 -29.92
C GLY A 378 -20.64 -2.62 -29.67
N ARG A 379 -20.60 -2.17 -28.40
CA ARG A 379 -20.70 -0.74 -28.05
C ARG A 379 -19.40 0.04 -28.22
N ASN A 380 -18.25 -0.56 -27.91
CA ASN A 380 -16.94 0.12 -27.90
C ASN A 380 -16.02 -0.32 -29.05
N ARG A 381 -16.41 -1.29 -29.88
CA ARG A 381 -15.60 -1.84 -30.98
C ARG A 381 -15.03 -0.74 -31.88
N GLU A 382 -15.87 0.19 -32.34
CA GLU A 382 -15.43 1.24 -33.27
C GLU A 382 -14.52 2.27 -32.60
N GLN A 383 -14.77 2.60 -31.33
CA GLN A 383 -13.87 3.45 -30.54
C GLN A 383 -12.49 2.79 -30.40
N LEU A 384 -12.44 1.48 -30.10
CA LEU A 384 -11.18 0.74 -30.02
C LEU A 384 -10.49 0.62 -31.37
N ARG A 385 -11.24 0.43 -32.47
CA ARG A 385 -10.69 0.42 -33.83
C ARG A 385 -9.95 1.71 -34.14
N GLN A 386 -10.55 2.87 -33.86
CA GLN A 386 -9.91 4.17 -34.02
C GLN A 386 -8.65 4.32 -33.15
N MET A 387 -8.69 3.87 -31.89
CA MET A 387 -7.51 3.91 -31.00
C MET A 387 -6.37 2.98 -31.48
N ILE A 388 -6.69 1.80 -32.01
CA ILE A 388 -5.69 0.89 -32.58
C ILE A 388 -5.01 1.55 -33.78
N LEU A 389 -5.77 2.21 -34.65
CA LEU A 389 -5.24 2.89 -35.84
C LEU A 389 -4.32 4.07 -35.51
N ARG A 390 -4.57 4.78 -34.40
CA ARG A 390 -3.66 5.81 -33.89
C ARG A 390 -2.31 5.25 -33.41
N GLY A 391 -2.28 3.97 -33.05
CA GLY A 391 -1.06 3.28 -32.61
C GLY A 391 -0.59 3.70 -31.21
N PRO A 392 0.66 3.40 -30.84
CA PRO A 392 1.20 3.69 -29.50
C PRO A 392 1.67 5.14 -29.31
N ASP A 393 1.94 5.88 -30.39
CA ASP A 393 2.58 7.20 -30.32
C ASP A 393 1.60 8.36 -30.22
N ILE A 394 0.40 8.23 -30.79
CA ILE A 394 -0.63 9.26 -30.78
C ILE A 394 -1.65 8.94 -29.68
N HIS A 395 -1.80 9.87 -28.73
CA HIS A 395 -2.79 9.73 -27.66
C HIS A 395 -4.16 10.28 -28.11
N PRO A 396 -5.28 9.59 -27.84
CA PRO A 396 -5.40 8.29 -27.19
C PRO A 396 -5.21 7.13 -28.19
N GLY A 397 -4.31 6.21 -27.84
CA GLY A 397 -3.86 5.10 -28.68
C GLY A 397 -3.77 3.77 -27.93
N VAL A 398 -3.05 2.80 -28.51
CA VAL A 398 -2.96 1.41 -28.03
C VAL A 398 -1.53 0.88 -28.14
N ASN A 399 -1.06 0.23 -27.07
CA ASN A 399 0.28 -0.37 -27.05
C ASN A 399 0.26 -1.86 -27.39
N TYR A 400 -0.72 -2.60 -26.86
CA TYR A 400 -0.81 -4.04 -27.02
C TYR A 400 -2.25 -4.50 -27.25
N ILE A 401 -2.37 -5.66 -27.90
CA ILE A 401 -3.62 -6.39 -28.05
C ILE A 401 -3.42 -7.83 -27.59
N ILE A 402 -4.45 -8.44 -27.03
CA ILE A 402 -4.45 -9.84 -26.63
C ILE A 402 -5.56 -10.53 -27.41
N ARG A 403 -5.17 -11.47 -28.28
CA ARG A 403 -6.11 -12.28 -29.07
C ARG A 403 -6.84 -13.29 -28.18
N GLY A 404 -7.93 -13.87 -28.69
CA GLY A 404 -8.65 -14.95 -28.00
C GLY A 404 -7.79 -16.18 -27.67
N THR A 405 -6.65 -16.35 -28.34
CA THR A 405 -5.64 -17.39 -28.05
C THR A 405 -4.69 -17.05 -26.88
N GLY A 406 -4.89 -15.90 -26.21
CA GLY A 406 -4.04 -15.40 -25.12
C GLY A 406 -2.71 -14.80 -25.56
N HIS A 407 -2.44 -14.72 -26.86
CA HIS A 407 -1.19 -14.16 -27.38
C HIS A 407 -1.23 -12.63 -27.32
N ARG A 408 -0.29 -12.04 -26.58
CA ARG A 408 -0.09 -10.59 -26.46
C ARG A 408 0.80 -10.11 -27.60
N ILE A 409 0.27 -9.22 -28.43
CA ILE A 409 0.93 -8.66 -29.61
C ILE A 409 1.12 -7.17 -29.40
N ARG A 410 2.33 -6.66 -29.66
CA ARG A 410 2.62 -5.23 -29.65
C ARG A 410 2.13 -4.59 -30.94
N ILE A 411 1.45 -3.45 -30.83
CA ILE A 411 1.03 -2.66 -31.99
C ILE A 411 2.22 -1.88 -32.55
N THR A 412 2.38 -1.94 -33.86
CA THR A 412 3.37 -1.25 -34.70
C THR A 412 2.65 -0.70 -35.93
N ASP A 413 3.31 0.17 -36.70
CA ASP A 413 2.68 0.77 -37.89
C ASP A 413 2.16 -0.23 -38.92
N ARG A 414 2.83 -1.39 -39.05
CA ARG A 414 2.38 -2.47 -39.93
C ARG A 414 1.20 -3.25 -39.34
N THR A 415 1.19 -3.46 -38.02
CA THR A 415 0.21 -4.34 -37.38
C THR A 415 -1.09 -3.62 -36.99
N LYS A 416 -1.08 -2.29 -36.87
CA LYS A 416 -2.28 -1.52 -36.48
C LYS A 416 -3.44 -1.71 -37.46
N PHE A 417 -3.20 -1.54 -38.76
CA PHE A 417 -4.21 -1.72 -39.80
C PHE A 417 -4.69 -3.18 -39.88
N MET A 418 -3.78 -4.14 -39.74
CA MET A 418 -4.12 -5.57 -39.75
C MET A 418 -5.04 -5.97 -38.60
N ASN A 419 -4.91 -5.39 -37.41
CA ASN A 419 -5.71 -5.79 -36.25
C ASN A 419 -6.96 -4.92 -36.06
N ALA A 420 -6.98 -3.71 -36.63
CA ALA A 420 -8.18 -2.88 -36.73
C ALA A 420 -9.13 -3.35 -37.85
N GLY A 421 -8.59 -3.98 -38.90
CA GLY A 421 -9.34 -4.38 -40.09
C GLY A 421 -9.94 -5.79 -40.07
N PHE A 422 -10.35 -6.22 -41.25
CA PHE A 422 -11.02 -7.47 -41.58
C PHE A 422 -10.03 -8.46 -42.18
N ARG A 423 -10.37 -9.75 -42.10
CA ARG A 423 -9.65 -10.83 -42.76
C ARG A 423 -10.57 -11.52 -43.77
N CYS A 424 -10.11 -11.66 -45.01
CA CYS A 424 -10.76 -12.48 -46.02
C CYS A 424 -10.46 -13.96 -45.77
N HIS A 425 -11.47 -14.83 -45.89
CA HIS A 425 -11.31 -16.29 -45.81
C HIS A 425 -11.25 -16.98 -47.17
N ASN A 426 -11.16 -16.22 -48.27
CA ASN A 426 -10.89 -16.79 -49.59
C ASN A 426 -9.46 -17.39 -49.64
N PRO A 427 -9.28 -18.70 -49.87
CA PRO A 427 -7.96 -19.31 -49.98
C PRO A 427 -7.08 -18.71 -51.09
N GLU A 428 -7.69 -18.17 -52.16
CA GLU A 428 -6.99 -17.56 -53.29
C GLU A 428 -6.57 -16.10 -53.02
N CYS A 429 -7.02 -15.51 -51.91
CA CYS A 429 -6.69 -14.13 -51.54
C CYS A 429 -5.40 -14.06 -50.71
N HIS A 430 -4.25 -14.15 -51.37
CA HIS A 430 -2.92 -14.03 -50.73
C HIS A 430 -2.12 -12.85 -51.29
N SER A 431 -1.08 -12.41 -50.58
CA SER A 431 -0.26 -11.25 -50.97
C SER A 431 0.75 -11.52 -52.09
N GLY A 432 0.78 -12.74 -52.65
CA GLY A 432 1.92 -13.26 -53.42
C GLY A 432 3.14 -13.56 -52.53
N ASP A 433 4.08 -14.36 -53.04
CA ASP A 433 5.37 -14.67 -52.41
C ASP A 433 6.50 -14.45 -53.43
N VAL A 434 7.25 -13.36 -53.22
CA VAL A 434 8.35 -12.96 -54.10
C VAL A 434 9.50 -13.96 -54.08
N GLU A 435 9.73 -14.65 -52.96
CA GLU A 435 10.80 -15.66 -52.83
C GLU A 435 10.43 -16.98 -53.54
N ARG A 436 9.12 -17.28 -53.64
CA ARG A 436 8.60 -18.45 -54.36
C ARG A 436 8.19 -18.16 -55.81
N GLY A 437 8.28 -16.91 -56.25
CA GLY A 437 7.89 -16.49 -57.60
C GLY A 437 6.37 -16.49 -57.84
N GLU A 438 5.56 -16.46 -56.77
CA GLU A 438 4.10 -16.41 -56.85
C GLU A 438 3.62 -14.96 -56.94
N PRO A 439 3.07 -14.50 -58.08
CA PRO A 439 2.58 -13.13 -58.23
C PRO A 439 1.34 -12.89 -57.35
N TYR A 440 1.11 -11.63 -56.97
CA TYR A 440 -0.11 -11.23 -56.29
C TYR A 440 -1.33 -11.40 -57.22
N PRO A 441 -2.33 -12.24 -56.85
CA PRO A 441 -3.47 -12.55 -57.73
C PRO A 441 -4.64 -11.55 -57.61
N GLY A 442 -4.56 -10.58 -56.69
CA GLY A 442 -5.68 -9.69 -56.37
C GLY A 442 -5.81 -8.45 -57.27
N LEU A 443 -6.94 -7.76 -57.15
CA LEU A 443 -7.36 -6.64 -58.00
C LEU A 443 -6.70 -5.29 -57.63
N ARG A 444 -6.29 -5.12 -56.37
CA ARG A 444 -5.72 -3.88 -55.82
C ARG A 444 -4.26 -4.08 -55.39
N PRO A 445 -3.26 -3.92 -56.29
CA PRO A 445 -1.84 -4.08 -55.94
C PRO A 445 -1.33 -2.94 -55.05
N ASP A 446 -1.83 -1.73 -55.27
CA ASP A 446 -1.64 -0.53 -54.44
C ASP A 446 -1.99 -0.78 -52.97
N LEU A 447 -3.15 -1.40 -52.71
CA LEU A 447 -3.58 -1.74 -51.36
C LEU A 447 -2.71 -2.87 -50.75
N ASN A 448 -2.28 -3.84 -51.55
CA ASN A 448 -1.46 -4.97 -51.08
C ASN A 448 -0.06 -4.52 -50.61
N GLU A 449 0.46 -3.40 -51.15
CA GLU A 449 1.71 -2.79 -50.69
C GLU A 449 1.60 -2.23 -49.26
N VAL A 450 0.44 -1.62 -48.93
CA VAL A 450 0.17 -1.01 -47.61
C VAL A 450 -0.35 -2.03 -46.60
N LEU A 451 -1.36 -2.80 -47.00
CA LEU A 451 -2.03 -3.80 -46.17
C LEU A 451 -2.13 -5.12 -46.96
N PRO A 452 -1.18 -6.05 -46.74
CA PRO A 452 -1.13 -7.28 -47.53
C PRO A 452 -2.35 -8.19 -47.34
N ALA A 453 -2.84 -8.73 -48.45
CA ALA A 453 -3.90 -9.75 -48.47
C ALA A 453 -3.48 -10.97 -47.62
N PRO A 454 -4.40 -11.60 -46.86
CA PRO A 454 -5.86 -11.49 -46.91
C PRO A 454 -6.47 -10.36 -46.04
N ASN A 455 -5.69 -9.41 -45.53
CA ASN A 455 -6.19 -8.40 -44.60
C ASN A 455 -6.63 -7.15 -45.35
N PHE A 456 -7.73 -6.52 -44.95
CA PHE A 456 -8.18 -5.27 -45.54
C PHE A 456 -8.94 -4.42 -44.51
N LEU A 457 -9.09 -3.12 -44.76
CA LEU A 457 -9.89 -2.23 -43.93
C LEU A 457 -10.83 -1.43 -44.85
N PRO A 458 -12.15 -1.65 -44.81
CA PRO A 458 -13.11 -0.81 -45.52
C PRO A 458 -12.93 0.66 -45.14
N GLY A 459 -12.98 1.55 -46.13
CA GLY A 459 -12.80 3.00 -45.92
C GLY A 459 -11.36 3.47 -45.68
N LEU A 460 -10.35 2.59 -45.81
CA LEU A 460 -8.93 2.96 -45.79
C LEU A 460 -8.57 3.78 -47.03
N GLU A 461 -8.06 4.99 -46.82
CA GLU A 461 -7.51 5.83 -47.87
C GLU A 461 -5.99 5.72 -47.92
N ILE A 462 -5.44 5.66 -49.15
CA ILE A 462 -4.00 5.56 -49.42
C ILE A 462 -3.58 6.68 -50.37
N GLU A 463 -2.38 7.21 -50.16
CA GLU A 463 -1.77 8.27 -50.95
C GLU A 463 -0.38 7.85 -51.42
N GLU A 464 0.08 8.43 -52.51
CA GLU A 464 1.40 8.16 -53.07
C GLU A 464 2.42 9.14 -52.49
N GLU A 465 3.34 8.66 -51.67
CA GLU A 465 4.46 9.42 -51.15
C GLU A 465 5.65 9.28 -52.10
N ILE A 466 6.08 10.40 -52.69
CA ILE A 466 7.19 10.45 -53.63
C ILE A 466 8.47 10.84 -52.87
N THR A 467 9.37 9.88 -52.63
CA THR A 467 10.65 10.13 -51.97
C THR A 467 11.78 10.19 -53.00
N ARG A 468 12.65 11.20 -52.89
CA ARG A 468 13.87 11.30 -53.71
C ARG A 468 15.05 10.73 -52.92
N VAL A 469 15.63 9.63 -53.41
CA VAL A 469 16.84 9.02 -52.85
C VAL A 469 17.86 8.89 -53.97
N ASP A 470 19.05 9.47 -53.79
CA ASP A 470 20.18 9.43 -54.75
C ASP A 470 19.85 9.86 -56.20
N GLY A 471 18.94 10.83 -56.36
CA GLY A 471 18.57 11.39 -57.67
C GLY A 471 17.47 10.61 -58.41
N ASP A 472 17.12 9.41 -57.95
CA ASP A 472 15.98 8.65 -58.44
C ASP A 472 14.73 8.94 -57.60
N THR A 473 13.60 9.04 -58.30
CA THR A 473 12.28 9.29 -57.70
C THR A 473 11.62 7.94 -57.45
N GLN A 474 11.50 7.52 -56.19
CA GLN A 474 10.77 6.32 -55.81
C GLN A 474 9.41 6.72 -55.25
N SER A 475 8.33 6.17 -55.82
CA SER A 475 6.99 6.35 -55.28
C SER A 475 6.58 5.15 -54.44
N LYS A 476 5.95 5.41 -53.31
CA LYS A 476 5.50 4.40 -52.35
C LYS A 476 4.10 4.75 -51.86
N TRP A 477 3.22 3.76 -51.78
CA TRP A 477 1.89 3.96 -51.22
C TRP A 477 1.94 4.00 -49.68
N VAL A 478 1.28 4.99 -49.08
CA VAL A 478 1.20 5.21 -47.62
C VAL A 478 -0.25 5.47 -47.23
N PRO A 479 -0.74 4.92 -46.10
CA PRO A 479 -2.11 5.15 -45.66
C PRO A 479 -2.31 6.57 -45.14
N ASN A 480 -3.35 7.27 -45.63
CA ASN A 480 -3.81 8.53 -45.04
C ASN A 480 -4.64 8.23 -43.79
N LEU A 481 -3.99 8.33 -42.62
CA LEU A 481 -4.61 8.03 -41.33
C LEU A 481 -5.73 9.02 -40.98
N GLU A 482 -5.58 10.30 -41.27
CA GLU A 482 -6.56 11.33 -40.91
C GLU A 482 -7.87 11.14 -41.69
N ALA A 483 -7.77 10.98 -43.01
CA ALA A 483 -8.94 10.75 -43.85
C ALA A 483 -9.62 9.40 -43.52
N THR A 484 -8.84 8.36 -43.26
CA THR A 484 -9.37 7.05 -42.81
C THR A 484 -10.11 7.18 -41.47
N LEU A 485 -9.60 7.97 -40.52
CA LEU A 485 -10.28 8.20 -39.24
C LEU A 485 -11.57 9.02 -39.40
N CYS A 486 -11.60 10.00 -40.31
CA CYS A 486 -12.84 10.72 -40.66
C CYS A 486 -13.88 9.78 -41.27
N ASN A 487 -13.48 8.93 -42.23
CA ASN A 487 -14.37 7.95 -42.85
C ASN A 487 -15.01 7.00 -41.81
N LEU A 488 -14.23 6.54 -40.82
CA LEU A 488 -14.72 5.71 -39.71
C LEU A 488 -15.69 6.45 -38.76
N ARG A 489 -15.68 7.79 -38.73
CA ARG A 489 -16.67 8.62 -38.03
C ARG A 489 -17.90 8.92 -38.89
N GLY A 490 -17.92 8.50 -40.16
CA GLY A 490 -18.95 8.88 -41.11
C GLY A 490 -18.82 10.32 -41.59
N GLU A 491 -17.61 10.89 -41.54
CA GLU A 491 -17.31 12.27 -41.92
C GLU A 491 -16.34 12.32 -43.11
N ASP A 492 -16.43 13.36 -43.95
CA ASP A 492 -15.42 13.68 -44.95
C ASP A 492 -14.19 14.38 -44.32
N SER A 493 -13.18 14.70 -45.13
CA SER A 493 -11.97 15.40 -44.68
C SER A 493 -12.22 16.82 -44.14
N ASN A 494 -13.40 17.40 -44.37
CA ASN A 494 -13.81 18.71 -43.86
C ASN A 494 -14.74 18.60 -42.63
N GLY A 495 -14.96 17.39 -42.10
CA GLY A 495 -15.82 17.14 -40.95
C GLY A 495 -17.33 17.18 -41.26
N LYS A 496 -17.73 17.11 -42.53
CA LYS A 496 -19.15 17.00 -42.93
C LYS A 496 -19.58 15.54 -42.99
N PRO A 497 -20.83 15.20 -42.66
CA PRO A 497 -21.31 13.82 -42.74
C PRO A 497 -21.26 13.30 -44.18
N LEU A 498 -20.82 12.05 -44.33
CA LEU A 498 -20.80 11.35 -45.62
C LEU A 498 -22.23 11.12 -46.13
N PRO A 499 -22.46 11.13 -47.45
CA PRO A 499 -23.75 10.73 -48.03
C PRO A 499 -24.10 9.29 -47.66
N ALA A 500 -25.39 9.01 -47.42
CA ALA A 500 -25.87 7.67 -47.10
C ALA A 500 -25.55 6.68 -48.23
N GLY A 501 -24.94 5.55 -47.88
CA GLY A 501 -24.50 4.52 -48.83
C GLY A 501 -23.14 4.78 -49.48
N ASP A 502 -22.37 5.76 -49.00
CA ASP A 502 -20.98 5.95 -49.44
C ASP A 502 -20.11 4.76 -48.97
N PRO A 503 -19.41 4.07 -49.89
CA PRO A 503 -18.55 2.94 -49.53
C PRO A 503 -17.48 3.23 -48.47
N ARG A 504 -17.08 4.50 -48.32
CA ARG A 504 -16.12 4.94 -47.31
C ARG A 504 -16.69 4.88 -45.89
N GLY A 505 -18.00 5.11 -45.75
CA GLY A 505 -18.71 5.16 -44.47
C GLY A 505 -19.28 3.81 -43.99
N ILE A 506 -19.10 2.72 -44.75
CA ILE A 506 -19.75 1.42 -44.47
C ILE A 506 -19.56 0.95 -43.02
N ILE A 507 -18.36 1.10 -42.44
CA ILE A 507 -18.11 0.68 -41.05
C ILE A 507 -18.96 1.49 -40.06
N HIS A 508 -19.06 2.80 -40.27
CA HIS A 508 -19.85 3.68 -39.42
C HIS A 508 -21.34 3.35 -39.54
N GLU A 509 -21.85 3.21 -40.78
CA GLU A 509 -23.24 2.86 -41.04
C GLU A 509 -23.63 1.48 -40.48
N ARG A 510 -22.74 0.48 -40.60
CA ARG A 510 -22.90 -0.83 -39.96
C ARG A 510 -23.03 -0.73 -38.45
N TRP A 511 -22.19 0.09 -37.82
CA TRP A 511 -22.23 0.26 -36.37
C TRP A 511 -23.49 0.98 -35.91
N VAL A 512 -23.94 2.02 -36.64
CA VAL A 512 -25.21 2.71 -36.37
C VAL A 512 -26.38 1.73 -36.51
N PHE A 513 -26.42 0.94 -37.59
CA PHE A 513 -27.45 -0.07 -37.82
C PHE A 513 -27.48 -1.14 -36.72
N GLU A 514 -26.33 -1.67 -36.32
CA GLU A 514 -26.22 -2.68 -35.24
C GLU A 514 -26.70 -2.14 -33.89
N ARG A 515 -26.53 -0.84 -33.63
CA ARG A 515 -27.01 -0.17 -32.41
C ARG A 515 -28.51 0.03 -32.41
N GLU A 516 -29.11 0.37 -33.55
CA GLU A 516 -30.55 0.60 -33.69
C GLU A 516 -31.34 -0.72 -33.82
N ASN A 517 -30.75 -1.74 -34.43
CA ASN A 517 -31.37 -3.03 -34.73
C ASN A 517 -30.52 -4.21 -34.18
N PRO A 518 -30.45 -4.38 -32.85
CA PRO A 518 -29.61 -5.42 -32.25
C PRO A 518 -30.08 -6.82 -32.67
N GLY A 519 -29.21 -7.59 -33.32
CA GLY A 519 -29.46 -8.98 -33.72
C GLY A 519 -30.17 -9.15 -35.07
N ALA A 520 -30.51 -8.07 -35.77
CA ALA A 520 -30.98 -8.14 -37.14
C ALA A 520 -29.80 -8.41 -38.09
N PRO A 521 -29.98 -9.22 -39.17
CA PRO A 521 -28.96 -9.36 -40.20
C PRO A 521 -28.73 -8.02 -40.89
N PHE A 522 -27.49 -7.76 -41.31
CA PHE A 522 -27.17 -6.55 -42.05
C PHE A 522 -27.91 -6.55 -43.41
N PRO A 523 -28.49 -5.42 -43.85
CA PRO A 523 -28.94 -5.23 -45.22
C PRO A 523 -27.80 -5.51 -46.21
N ALA A 524 -28.14 -5.98 -47.41
CA ALA A 524 -27.15 -6.31 -48.45
C ALA A 524 -26.21 -5.14 -48.80
N GLU A 525 -26.68 -3.90 -48.65
CA GLU A 525 -25.92 -2.66 -48.88
C GLU A 525 -24.81 -2.44 -47.83
N LEU A 526 -24.93 -3.04 -46.65
CA LEU A 526 -23.98 -2.92 -45.53
C LEU A 526 -23.05 -4.14 -45.40
N GLU A 527 -23.06 -5.07 -46.36
CA GLU A 527 -22.13 -6.19 -46.38
C GLU A 527 -20.71 -5.74 -46.79
N CYS A 528 -19.71 -6.05 -45.98
CA CYS A 528 -18.32 -5.74 -46.33
C CYS A 528 -17.75 -6.76 -47.31
N ILE A 529 -17.23 -6.26 -48.43
CA ILE A 529 -16.58 -7.06 -49.47
C ILE A 529 -15.06 -6.85 -49.42
N CYS A 530 -14.28 -7.89 -49.66
CA CYS A 530 -12.83 -7.78 -49.70
C CYS A 530 -12.38 -7.04 -50.98
N PRO A 531 -11.66 -5.91 -50.88
CA PRO A 531 -11.18 -5.15 -52.05
C PRO A 531 -10.07 -5.87 -52.83
N HIS A 532 -9.38 -6.85 -52.23
CA HIS A 532 -8.33 -7.62 -52.91
C HIS A 532 -8.92 -8.64 -53.91
N CYS A 533 -10.02 -9.32 -53.58
CA CYS A 533 -10.58 -10.39 -54.43
C CYS A 533 -12.05 -10.21 -54.81
N GLY A 534 -12.72 -9.16 -54.31
CA GLY A 534 -14.14 -8.92 -54.56
C GLY A 534 -15.11 -9.86 -53.83
N SER A 535 -14.62 -10.69 -52.88
CA SER A 535 -15.35 -11.76 -52.20
C SER A 535 -16.22 -12.58 -53.16
N PRO A 536 -15.62 -13.47 -53.98
CA PRO A 536 -16.34 -14.20 -55.03
C PRO A 536 -17.49 -15.03 -54.47
N MET A 537 -18.50 -15.28 -55.30
CA MET A 537 -19.63 -16.16 -54.99
C MET A 537 -19.13 -17.61 -54.86
N ILE A 538 -19.51 -18.29 -53.78
CA ILE A 538 -19.19 -19.72 -53.55
C ILE A 538 -20.30 -20.60 -54.17
N ASP A 539 -21.55 -20.16 -54.09
CA ASP A 539 -22.74 -20.73 -54.74
C ASP A 539 -23.64 -19.60 -55.28
N GLU A 540 -24.84 -19.92 -55.81
CA GLU A 540 -25.75 -18.91 -56.42
C GLU A 540 -26.23 -17.83 -55.44
N GLU A 541 -26.13 -18.05 -54.12
CA GLU A 541 -26.71 -17.18 -53.09
C GLU A 541 -25.70 -16.65 -52.03
N THR A 542 -24.50 -17.24 -51.89
CA THR A 542 -23.54 -16.93 -50.83
C THR A 542 -22.16 -16.49 -51.35
N ARG A 543 -21.65 -15.40 -50.76
CA ARG A 543 -20.30 -14.87 -51.01
C ARG A 543 -19.26 -15.42 -50.05
N THR A 544 -18.00 -15.29 -50.44
CA THR A 544 -16.88 -15.63 -49.56
C THR A 544 -16.89 -14.80 -48.27
N LYS A 545 -16.88 -15.48 -47.11
CA LYS A 545 -16.99 -14.84 -45.79
C LYS A 545 -15.79 -13.95 -45.45
N VAL A 546 -16.06 -12.84 -44.78
CA VAL A 546 -15.07 -11.92 -44.20
C VAL A 546 -15.24 -11.88 -42.68
N GLU A 547 -14.13 -11.91 -41.95
CA GLU A 547 -14.12 -11.85 -40.47
C GLU A 547 -13.68 -10.46 -40.02
N ASP A 548 -14.52 -9.77 -39.26
CA ASP A 548 -14.06 -8.63 -38.46
C ASP A 548 -13.25 -9.16 -37.28
N ARG A 549 -11.98 -8.77 -37.18
CA ARG A 549 -11.09 -9.23 -36.10
C ARG A 549 -11.50 -8.73 -34.72
N LEU A 550 -12.28 -7.66 -34.64
CA LEU A 550 -12.83 -7.13 -33.40
C LEU A 550 -14.27 -7.62 -33.15
N SER A 551 -14.80 -8.50 -34.00
CA SER A 551 -16.11 -9.12 -33.82
C SER A 551 -16.21 -9.88 -32.49
N THR A 552 -17.38 -9.81 -31.88
CA THR A 552 -17.77 -10.63 -30.73
C THR A 552 -18.56 -11.88 -31.13
N VAL A 553 -18.70 -12.14 -32.44
CA VAL A 553 -19.31 -13.36 -32.97
C VAL A 553 -18.32 -14.10 -33.88
N ASP A 554 -18.39 -15.42 -33.90
CA ASP A 554 -17.65 -16.26 -34.84
C ASP A 554 -18.30 -16.25 -36.25
N LEU A 555 -17.76 -17.05 -37.17
CA LEU A 555 -18.22 -17.12 -38.57
C LEU A 555 -19.60 -17.78 -38.73
N GLU A 556 -20.06 -18.46 -37.68
CA GLU A 556 -21.32 -19.17 -37.57
C GLU A 556 -22.37 -18.37 -36.76
N GLY A 557 -21.99 -17.18 -36.26
CA GLY A 557 -22.86 -16.30 -35.48
C GLY A 557 -22.91 -16.62 -33.98
N ASN A 558 -22.10 -17.56 -33.49
CA ASN A 558 -22.03 -17.85 -32.06
C ASN A 558 -21.20 -16.79 -31.31
N PRO A 559 -21.49 -16.54 -30.02
CA PRO A 559 -20.74 -15.59 -29.22
C PRO A 559 -19.29 -16.03 -29.02
N ARG A 560 -18.34 -15.15 -29.34
CA ARG A 560 -16.91 -15.31 -29.08
C ARG A 560 -16.42 -14.22 -28.13
N PRO A 561 -15.52 -14.53 -27.17
CA PRO A 561 -14.90 -13.50 -26.36
C PRO A 561 -14.15 -12.51 -27.27
N GLY A 562 -14.60 -11.24 -27.28
CA GLY A 562 -13.96 -10.18 -28.03
C GLY A 562 -12.48 -10.00 -27.66
N MET A 563 -11.69 -9.45 -28.57
CA MET A 563 -10.28 -9.14 -28.36
C MET A 563 -10.10 -8.19 -27.17
N ILE A 564 -9.01 -8.35 -26.40
CA ILE A 564 -8.65 -7.40 -25.35
C ILE A 564 -7.65 -6.41 -25.91
N VAL A 565 -7.91 -5.12 -25.72
CA VAL A 565 -7.09 -4.02 -26.21
C VAL A 565 -6.53 -3.28 -25.00
N GLU A 566 -5.20 -3.22 -24.88
CA GLU A 566 -4.49 -2.43 -23.86
C GLU A 566 -4.31 -0.99 -24.38
N ARG A 567 -5.34 -0.17 -24.16
CA ARG A 567 -5.35 1.25 -24.59
C ARG A 567 -4.67 2.15 -23.56
N HIS A 568 -4.20 3.31 -24.01
CA HIS A 568 -3.71 4.39 -23.14
C HIS A 568 -4.77 4.84 -22.13
N LEU A 569 -4.35 5.48 -21.04
CA LEU A 569 -5.26 6.13 -20.08
C LEU A 569 -5.95 7.31 -20.74
N ILE A 570 -7.27 7.40 -20.62
CA ILE A 570 -8.07 8.52 -21.14
C ILE A 570 -8.78 9.24 -19.99
N ASP A 571 -9.38 10.39 -20.30
CA ASP A 571 -10.18 11.14 -19.35
C ASP A 571 -11.34 10.31 -18.80
N GLY A 572 -11.52 10.34 -17.48
CA GLY A 572 -12.54 9.59 -16.75
C GLY A 572 -12.14 8.15 -16.36
N ASP A 573 -10.94 7.69 -16.74
CA ASP A 573 -10.41 6.42 -16.23
C ASP A 573 -10.16 6.49 -14.72
N VAL A 574 -10.35 5.37 -14.05
CA VAL A 574 -10.27 5.28 -12.60
C VAL A 574 -8.86 4.84 -12.20
N ALA A 575 -8.18 5.64 -11.39
CA ALA A 575 -6.83 5.35 -10.90
C ALA A 575 -6.74 5.58 -9.38
N ILE A 576 -5.92 4.78 -8.71
CA ILE A 576 -5.68 4.95 -7.27
C ILE A 576 -4.49 5.88 -7.08
N PHE A 577 -4.69 6.95 -6.32
CA PHE A 577 -3.69 7.95 -6.01
C PHE A 577 -3.30 7.86 -4.53
N ASN A 578 -1.99 7.80 -4.27
CA ASN A 578 -1.44 7.45 -2.96
C ASN A 578 -0.20 8.28 -2.61
N ARG A 579 -0.18 8.84 -1.40
CA ARG A 579 1.03 9.45 -0.79
C ARG A 579 1.57 8.58 0.34
N GLN A 580 2.88 8.36 0.32
CA GLN A 580 3.59 7.67 1.40
C GLN A 580 4.14 8.70 2.40
N PRO A 581 4.09 8.44 3.72
CA PRO A 581 3.58 7.24 4.38
C PRO A 581 2.05 7.21 4.46
N SER A 582 1.45 6.05 4.18
CA SER A 582 -0.01 5.87 4.25
C SER A 582 -0.43 5.61 5.71
N LEU A 583 -0.89 6.66 6.40
CA LEU A 583 -1.25 6.59 7.84
C LEU A 583 -2.68 6.12 8.07
N HIS A 584 -3.59 6.40 7.14
CA HIS A 584 -4.99 6.01 7.21
C HIS A 584 -5.50 5.66 5.81
N ARG A 585 -6.70 5.06 5.71
CA ARG A 585 -7.25 4.62 4.41
C ARG A 585 -7.34 5.75 3.38
N MET A 586 -7.64 6.98 3.82
CA MET A 586 -7.74 8.16 2.92
C MET A 586 -6.38 8.62 2.35
N SER A 587 -5.26 8.06 2.80
CA SER A 587 -3.96 8.31 2.14
C SER A 587 -3.86 7.59 0.78
N MET A 588 -4.85 6.75 0.45
CA MET A 588 -5.00 6.03 -0.81
C MET A 588 -6.46 6.11 -1.26
N MET A 589 -6.76 6.99 -2.21
CA MET A 589 -8.12 7.22 -2.73
C MET A 589 -8.13 7.12 -4.24
N VAL A 590 -9.31 6.96 -4.79
CA VAL A 590 -9.53 6.84 -6.22
C VAL A 590 -9.87 8.18 -6.82
N HIS A 591 -9.13 8.52 -7.88
CA HIS A 591 -9.34 9.69 -8.71
C HIS A 591 -9.72 9.29 -10.13
N GLU A 592 -10.38 10.20 -10.81
CA GLU A 592 -10.68 10.16 -12.23
C GLU A 592 -9.54 10.87 -12.98
N VAL A 593 -8.94 10.16 -13.92
CA VAL A 593 -7.82 10.65 -14.70
C VAL A 593 -8.29 11.80 -15.59
N ARG A 594 -7.50 12.86 -15.65
CA ARG A 594 -7.58 13.89 -16.67
C ARG A 594 -6.20 14.05 -17.31
N VAL A 595 -6.08 13.71 -18.58
CA VAL A 595 -4.80 13.77 -19.30
C VAL A 595 -4.50 15.23 -19.62
N MET A 596 -3.32 15.69 -19.19
CA MET A 596 -2.89 17.07 -19.37
C MET A 596 -1.42 17.15 -19.78
N GLU A 597 -1.04 18.24 -20.42
CA GLU A 597 0.35 18.54 -20.71
C GLU A 597 1.14 18.84 -19.42
N GLY A 598 2.40 18.45 -19.40
CA GLY A 598 3.30 18.59 -18.25
C GLY A 598 3.97 17.27 -17.85
N LYS A 599 4.61 17.27 -16.69
CA LYS A 599 5.35 16.11 -16.14
C LYS A 599 4.96 15.77 -14.69
N THR A 600 4.07 16.55 -14.09
CA THR A 600 3.65 16.44 -12.69
C THR A 600 2.24 15.87 -12.59
N PHE A 601 1.91 15.28 -11.45
CA PHE A 601 0.51 14.98 -11.12
C PHE A 601 -0.17 16.24 -10.58
N ARG A 602 -1.36 16.57 -11.06
CA ARG A 602 -2.14 17.72 -10.59
C ARG A 602 -3.38 17.25 -9.83
N PHE A 603 -3.73 17.91 -8.74
CA PHE A 603 -4.99 17.64 -8.05
C PHE A 603 -5.45 18.87 -7.27
N ASN A 604 -6.71 18.84 -6.84
CA ASN A 604 -7.35 19.94 -6.14
C ASN A 604 -6.78 20.15 -4.73
N LEU A 605 -6.55 21.41 -4.36
CA LEU A 605 -5.98 21.85 -3.07
C LEU A 605 -6.80 21.40 -1.85
N ALA A 606 -8.13 21.31 -1.97
CA ALA A 606 -8.99 20.88 -0.87
C ALA A 606 -8.72 19.43 -0.41
N VAL A 607 -8.06 18.63 -1.26
CA VAL A 607 -7.73 17.22 -1.04
C VAL A 607 -6.30 17.04 -0.51
N CYS A 608 -5.55 18.11 -0.21
CA CYS A 608 -4.21 18.01 0.36
C CYS A 608 -4.20 17.38 1.76
N THR A 609 -5.17 17.76 2.62
CA THR A 609 -5.27 17.32 4.02
C THR A 609 -5.30 15.79 4.19
N PRO A 610 -6.14 15.00 3.48
CA PRO A 610 -6.13 13.54 3.61
C PRO A 610 -4.82 12.89 3.14
N TYR A 611 -4.08 13.50 2.20
CA TYR A 611 -2.75 13.00 1.83
C TYR A 611 -1.63 13.52 2.73
N ASN A 612 -1.93 14.51 3.58
CA ASN A 612 -0.96 15.34 4.28
C ASN A 612 0.12 15.88 3.32
N ALA A 613 -0.30 16.20 2.09
CA ALA A 613 0.59 16.56 0.98
C ALA A 613 0.86 18.06 0.94
N ASP A 614 2.10 18.42 0.65
CA ASP A 614 2.52 19.78 0.34
C ASP A 614 3.13 19.83 -1.07
N PHE A 615 3.62 21.00 -1.49
CA PHE A 615 4.14 21.22 -2.84
C PHE A 615 5.61 21.68 -2.82
N ASP A 616 6.39 21.21 -1.85
CA ASP A 616 7.82 21.57 -1.70
C ASP A 616 8.78 20.64 -2.47
N GLY A 617 8.23 19.72 -3.26
CA GLY A 617 8.97 18.65 -3.95
C GLY A 617 8.41 17.25 -3.69
N ASP A 618 7.32 17.17 -2.93
CA ASP A 618 6.56 15.95 -2.67
C ASP A 618 6.22 15.15 -3.95
N GLU A 619 6.32 13.84 -3.84
CA GLU A 619 6.01 12.88 -4.91
C GLU A 619 4.89 11.94 -4.48
N MET A 620 3.99 11.64 -5.41
CA MET A 620 2.88 10.71 -5.18
C MET A 620 2.85 9.59 -6.22
N ASN A 621 2.23 8.48 -5.83
CA ASN A 621 2.11 7.28 -6.66
C ASN A 621 0.70 7.22 -7.28
N LEU A 622 0.65 6.83 -8.56
CA LEU A 622 -0.55 6.54 -9.31
C LEU A 622 -0.56 5.05 -9.67
N HIS A 623 -1.65 4.36 -9.38
CA HIS A 623 -1.84 2.94 -9.71
C HIS A 623 -3.05 2.76 -10.63
N VAL A 624 -2.85 2.05 -11.74
CA VAL A 624 -3.89 1.86 -12.76
C VAL A 624 -4.51 0.47 -12.63
N ILE A 625 -5.82 0.44 -12.43
CA ILE A 625 -6.57 -0.77 -12.13
C ILE A 625 -6.90 -1.53 -13.41
N GLN A 626 -6.46 -2.80 -13.47
CA GLN A 626 -6.52 -3.62 -14.69
C GLN A 626 -7.86 -4.36 -14.86
N SER A 627 -8.41 -5.00 -13.82
CA SER A 627 -9.67 -5.73 -13.95
C SER A 627 -10.89 -4.80 -13.85
N GLU A 628 -11.96 -5.15 -14.57
CA GLU A 628 -13.22 -4.39 -14.55
C GLU A 628 -13.89 -4.42 -13.16
N GLU A 629 -13.89 -5.57 -12.50
CA GLU A 629 -14.43 -5.73 -11.13
C GLU A 629 -13.73 -4.79 -10.14
N ALA A 630 -12.40 -4.75 -10.17
CA ALA A 630 -11.64 -3.88 -9.28
C ALA A 630 -11.82 -2.40 -9.62
N ARG A 631 -11.97 -2.05 -10.92
CA ARG A 631 -12.30 -0.66 -11.33
C ARG A 631 -13.66 -0.24 -10.78
N ALA A 632 -14.66 -1.12 -10.87
CA ALA A 632 -16.00 -0.85 -10.36
C ALA A 632 -16.00 -0.71 -8.83
N GLU A 633 -15.38 -1.65 -8.12
CA GLU A 633 -15.25 -1.61 -6.65
C GLU A 633 -14.56 -0.31 -6.20
N ALA A 634 -13.44 0.03 -6.84
CA ALA A 634 -12.67 1.22 -6.51
C ALA A 634 -13.46 2.51 -6.80
N LYS A 635 -14.20 2.57 -7.91
CA LYS A 635 -15.04 3.73 -8.25
C LYS A 635 -16.20 3.93 -7.26
N ILE A 636 -16.80 2.84 -6.79
CA ILE A 636 -17.96 2.90 -5.88
C ILE A 636 -17.53 3.19 -4.44
N LEU A 637 -16.45 2.56 -3.96
CA LEU A 637 -16.09 2.59 -2.54
C LEU A 637 -15.00 3.58 -2.17
N MET A 638 -14.06 3.88 -3.08
CA MET A 638 -12.82 4.58 -2.75
C MET A 638 -12.69 5.97 -3.39
N ARG A 639 -13.69 6.41 -4.15
CA ARG A 639 -13.67 7.73 -4.81
C ARG A 639 -13.59 8.85 -3.78
N VAL A 640 -12.84 9.91 -4.09
CA VAL A 640 -12.54 11.01 -3.14
C VAL A 640 -13.79 11.55 -2.44
N GLN A 641 -14.86 11.82 -3.19
CA GLN A 641 -16.12 12.32 -2.61
C GLN A 641 -16.77 11.41 -1.56
N GLU A 642 -16.56 10.09 -1.63
CA GLU A 642 -17.09 9.14 -0.62
C GLU A 642 -16.28 9.16 0.69
N HIS A 643 -15.20 9.93 0.72
CA HIS A 643 -14.27 10.07 1.84
C HIS A 643 -14.06 11.53 2.25
N ILE A 644 -15.03 12.42 1.98
CA ILE A 644 -15.04 13.78 2.53
C ILE A 644 -15.03 13.72 4.06
N ILE A 645 -15.86 12.85 4.65
CA ILE A 645 -15.98 12.65 6.11
C ILE A 645 -14.99 11.57 6.59
N THR A 646 -14.25 11.87 7.65
CA THR A 646 -13.26 10.95 8.22
C THR A 646 -13.87 9.85 9.10
N PRO A 647 -13.34 8.61 9.04
CA PRO A 647 -13.72 7.55 9.97
C PRO A 647 -13.19 7.76 11.39
N ARG A 648 -12.28 8.72 11.61
CA ARG A 648 -11.68 8.93 12.93
C ARG A 648 -12.66 9.56 13.91
N TYR A 649 -13.44 10.53 13.45
CA TYR A 649 -14.31 11.30 14.32
C TYR A 649 -15.63 11.73 13.65
N GLY A 650 -15.89 11.46 12.37
CA GLY A 650 -17.16 11.85 11.74
C GLY A 650 -17.29 13.34 11.44
N GLY A 651 -16.23 13.96 10.89
CA GLY A 651 -16.26 15.32 10.34
C GLY A 651 -15.50 15.41 9.03
N SER A 652 -15.72 16.49 8.27
CA SER A 652 -15.14 16.68 6.94
C SER A 652 -13.64 16.97 7.01
N VAL A 653 -12.81 16.07 6.47
CA VAL A 653 -11.34 16.25 6.38
C VAL A 653 -10.94 16.92 5.08
N ILE A 654 -11.71 16.73 4.01
CA ILE A 654 -11.54 17.46 2.75
C ILE A 654 -12.30 18.78 2.91
N GLY A 655 -11.65 19.91 2.62
CA GLY A 655 -12.25 21.22 2.82
C GLY A 655 -11.30 22.35 2.44
N GLY A 656 -11.73 23.59 2.64
CA GLY A 656 -10.91 24.76 2.40
C GLY A 656 -9.65 24.79 3.26
N ILE A 657 -8.54 25.17 2.66
CA ILE A 657 -7.25 25.42 3.31
C ILE A 657 -6.72 26.78 2.88
N HIS A 658 -5.98 27.44 3.77
CA HIS A 658 -5.25 28.70 3.49
C HIS A 658 -6.11 29.71 2.70
N ASP A 659 -5.78 29.95 1.42
CA ASP A 659 -6.41 30.93 0.55
C ASP A 659 -7.93 30.73 0.38
N HIS A 660 -8.43 29.50 0.49
CA HIS A 660 -9.88 29.24 0.50
C HIS A 660 -10.55 29.93 1.70
N ILE A 661 -9.90 29.86 2.87
CA ILE A 661 -10.38 30.45 4.10
C ILE A 661 -10.23 31.98 4.01
N SER A 662 -9.10 32.48 3.53
CA SER A 662 -8.90 33.92 3.32
C SER A 662 -9.92 34.50 2.34
N GLY A 663 -10.17 33.84 1.21
CA GLY A 663 -11.16 34.27 0.22
C GLY A 663 -12.59 34.27 0.77
N ALA A 664 -12.98 33.24 1.54
CA ALA A 664 -14.28 33.21 2.20
C ALA A 664 -14.43 34.30 3.27
N PHE A 665 -13.35 34.54 4.04
CA PHE A 665 -13.30 35.60 5.04
C PHE A 665 -13.44 36.98 4.40
N LEU A 666 -12.65 37.26 3.36
CA LEU A 666 -12.73 38.52 2.60
C LEU A 666 -14.10 38.73 1.98
N LEU A 667 -14.79 37.67 1.54
CA LEU A 667 -16.11 37.78 0.94
C LEU A 667 -17.24 37.99 1.97
N SER A 668 -17.03 37.69 3.26
CA SER A 668 -18.11 37.65 4.26
C SER A 668 -17.92 38.59 5.46
N ASN A 669 -16.67 38.91 5.80
CA ASN A 669 -16.31 39.80 6.90
C ASN A 669 -16.79 41.23 6.61
N ASN A 670 -17.59 41.81 7.51
CA ASN A 670 -18.26 43.11 7.30
C ASN A 670 -19.13 43.22 6.03
N ASN A 671 -19.39 42.11 5.34
CA ASN A 671 -20.19 42.02 4.11
C ASN A 671 -19.81 43.07 3.05
N PRO A 672 -18.63 42.96 2.41
CA PRO A 672 -18.14 43.98 1.51
C PRO A 672 -18.95 44.03 0.21
N PHE A 673 -18.96 45.22 -0.39
CA PHE A 673 -19.57 45.45 -1.70
C PHE A 673 -18.58 45.05 -2.82
N VAL A 674 -19.02 44.18 -3.72
CA VAL A 674 -18.24 43.70 -4.87
C VAL A 674 -18.82 44.30 -6.16
N ALA A 675 -17.99 45.03 -6.89
CA ALA A 675 -18.40 45.64 -8.16
C ALA A 675 -18.82 44.58 -9.19
N LYS A 676 -19.89 44.86 -9.94
CA LYS A 676 -20.47 43.93 -10.92
C LYS A 676 -19.48 43.31 -11.90
N PRO A 677 -18.50 44.03 -12.49
CA PRO A 677 -17.53 43.42 -13.40
C PRO A 677 -16.70 42.31 -12.73
N ILE A 678 -16.29 42.52 -11.48
CA ILE A 678 -15.51 41.55 -10.70
C ILE A 678 -16.38 40.35 -10.34
N ALA A 679 -17.59 40.61 -9.85
CA ALA A 679 -18.53 39.55 -9.50
C ALA A 679 -18.85 38.64 -10.71
N LEU A 680 -19.09 39.23 -11.89
CA LEU A 680 -19.36 38.48 -13.11
C LEU A 680 -18.16 37.66 -13.59
N ASP A 681 -16.94 38.19 -13.50
CA ASP A 681 -15.74 37.44 -13.86
C ASP A 681 -15.56 36.20 -12.97
N VAL A 682 -15.69 36.37 -11.65
CA VAL A 682 -15.58 35.27 -10.69
C VAL A 682 -16.71 34.24 -10.87
N MET A 683 -17.96 34.69 -11.05
CA MET A 683 -19.08 33.79 -11.34
C MET A 683 -18.89 33.02 -12.66
N GLY A 684 -18.28 33.67 -13.66
CA GLY A 684 -17.89 33.04 -14.92
C GLY A 684 -16.89 31.89 -14.74
N GLN A 685 -15.92 32.02 -13.83
CA GLN A 685 -14.93 30.96 -13.52
C GLN A 685 -15.58 29.72 -12.88
N ILE A 686 -16.62 29.91 -12.08
CA ILE A 686 -17.40 28.82 -11.48
C ILE A 686 -18.31 28.17 -12.54
N GLY A 687 -18.63 28.89 -13.61
CA GLY A 687 -19.60 28.45 -14.62
C GLY A 687 -21.03 28.59 -14.12
N TRP A 688 -21.31 29.59 -13.27
CA TRP A 688 -22.65 29.85 -12.76
C TRP A 688 -23.59 30.26 -13.90
N SER A 689 -24.76 29.61 -13.97
CA SER A 689 -25.78 29.85 -15.00
C SER A 689 -27.17 30.16 -14.42
N GLY A 690 -27.27 30.29 -13.10
CA GLY A 690 -28.50 30.65 -12.40
C GLY A 690 -28.73 32.16 -12.35
N GLU A 691 -29.82 32.56 -11.72
CA GLU A 691 -30.12 33.97 -11.44
C GLU A 691 -29.09 34.55 -10.46
N LEU A 692 -28.74 35.82 -10.66
CA LEU A 692 -27.88 36.57 -9.75
C LEU A 692 -28.74 37.29 -8.70
N PRO A 693 -28.16 37.67 -7.54
CA PRO A 693 -28.87 38.45 -6.53
C PRO A 693 -29.35 39.80 -7.05
N GLU A 694 -30.22 40.48 -6.29
CA GLU A 694 -30.66 41.82 -6.63
C GLU A 694 -29.47 42.80 -6.65
N GLU A 695 -29.40 43.63 -7.70
CA GLU A 695 -28.30 44.57 -7.90
C GLU A 695 -28.41 45.74 -6.93
N SER A 696 -27.34 45.98 -6.17
CA SER A 696 -27.21 47.12 -5.26
C SER A 696 -26.30 48.18 -5.85
N VAL A 697 -26.63 49.46 -5.64
CA VAL A 697 -25.83 50.60 -6.12
C VAL A 697 -25.21 51.32 -4.93
N VAL A 698 -23.88 51.30 -4.85
CA VAL A 698 -23.08 51.99 -3.82
C VAL A 698 -22.11 52.93 -4.53
N ASP A 699 -22.09 54.20 -4.13
CA ASP A 699 -21.21 55.24 -4.70
C ASP A 699 -21.25 55.35 -6.24
N GLY A 700 -22.42 55.11 -6.84
CA GLY A 700 -22.62 55.17 -8.30
C GLY A 700 -22.10 53.95 -9.07
N VAL A 701 -21.57 52.94 -8.38
CA VAL A 701 -21.15 51.66 -8.95
C VAL A 701 -22.20 50.60 -8.59
N ALA A 702 -22.62 49.83 -9.59
CA ALA A 702 -23.55 48.73 -9.39
C ALA A 702 -22.81 47.42 -9.12
N GLY A 703 -23.35 46.59 -8.23
CA GLY A 703 -22.66 45.41 -7.70
C GLY A 703 -23.52 44.62 -6.71
N TYR A 704 -22.85 43.76 -5.95
CA TYR A 704 -23.49 42.78 -5.07
C TYR A 704 -22.76 42.70 -3.73
N TYR A 705 -23.46 42.27 -2.69
CA TYR A 705 -22.84 42.01 -1.39
C TYR A 705 -22.19 40.62 -1.36
N GLY A 706 -21.04 40.51 -0.71
CA GLY A 706 -20.26 39.28 -0.72
C GLY A 706 -20.99 38.07 -0.11
N ARG A 707 -21.79 38.25 0.96
CA ARG A 707 -22.62 37.17 1.53
C ARG A 707 -23.65 36.63 0.54
N GLU A 708 -24.23 37.50 -0.29
CA GLU A 708 -25.21 37.11 -1.32
C GLU A 708 -24.53 36.29 -2.43
N LEU A 709 -23.33 36.69 -2.84
CA LEU A 709 -22.54 35.94 -3.83
C LEU A 709 -22.16 34.55 -3.32
N PHE A 710 -21.77 34.42 -2.04
CA PHE A 710 -21.49 33.10 -1.46
C PHE A 710 -22.76 32.26 -1.28
N SER A 711 -23.91 32.89 -1.02
CA SER A 711 -25.18 32.19 -0.87
C SER A 711 -25.62 31.44 -2.14
N LEU A 712 -25.20 31.88 -3.33
CA LEU A 712 -25.53 31.21 -4.60
C LEU A 712 -25.06 29.76 -4.67
N ILE A 713 -23.94 29.43 -4.01
CA ILE A 713 -23.37 28.08 -4.07
C ILE A 713 -23.88 27.15 -2.95
N ILE A 714 -24.54 27.69 -1.92
CA ILE A 714 -25.04 26.90 -0.79
C ILE A 714 -26.38 26.26 -1.20
N PRO A 715 -26.54 24.93 -1.09
CA PRO A 715 -27.82 24.29 -1.34
C PRO A 715 -28.84 24.57 -0.22
N ASP A 716 -30.10 24.73 -0.61
CA ASP A 716 -31.23 24.88 0.32
C ASP A 716 -31.56 23.57 1.05
N GLY A 717 -32.14 23.64 2.24
CA GLY A 717 -32.72 22.48 2.94
C GLY A 717 -32.19 22.22 4.35
N PHE A 718 -31.38 23.12 4.90
CA PHE A 718 -30.96 23.10 6.30
C PHE A 718 -30.84 24.52 6.86
N SER A 719 -30.95 24.63 8.19
CA SER A 719 -30.65 25.85 8.94
C SER A 719 -29.46 25.58 9.86
N LEU A 720 -28.52 26.53 9.94
CA LEU A 720 -27.30 26.37 10.70
C LEU A 720 -26.94 27.66 11.43
N ARG A 721 -26.76 27.56 12.76
CA ARG A 721 -26.26 28.65 13.61
C ARG A 721 -25.00 28.21 14.36
N TYR A 722 -23.94 29.01 14.29
CA TYR A 722 -22.71 28.76 15.04
C TYR A 722 -21.85 30.00 15.22
N MET A 723 -21.00 29.98 16.24
CA MET A 723 -19.98 31.00 16.46
C MET A 723 -18.75 30.75 15.58
N SER A 724 -18.39 31.74 14.75
CA SER A 724 -17.15 31.77 13.99
C SER A 724 -15.93 31.86 14.93
N ARG A 725 -14.73 31.70 14.36
CA ARG A 725 -13.45 31.91 15.05
C ARG A 725 -13.21 33.40 15.32
N SER A 726 -13.73 34.27 14.45
CA SER A 726 -13.74 35.74 14.65
C SER A 726 -14.73 36.22 15.72
N GLN A 727 -15.45 35.30 16.38
CA GLN A 727 -16.50 35.58 17.38
C GLN A 727 -17.78 36.23 16.81
N ASP A 728 -18.05 36.03 15.52
CA ASP A 728 -19.32 36.40 14.92
C ASP A 728 -20.31 35.24 14.94
N GLU A 729 -21.58 35.52 15.19
CA GLU A 729 -22.65 34.53 15.04
C GLU A 729 -23.04 34.40 13.56
N VAL A 730 -22.73 33.22 12.99
CA VAL A 730 -23.08 32.88 11.62
C VAL A 730 -24.45 32.21 11.60
N ALA A 731 -25.38 32.79 10.85
CA ALA A 731 -26.72 32.25 10.64
C ALA A 731 -26.95 32.00 9.14
N ILE A 732 -27.29 30.75 8.80
CA ILE A 732 -27.60 30.30 7.44
C ILE A 732 -28.99 29.69 7.46
N GLU A 733 -29.89 30.22 6.64
CA GLU A 733 -31.28 29.75 6.51
C GLU A 733 -31.70 29.81 5.04
N GLY A 734 -32.36 28.75 4.55
CA GLY A 734 -32.86 28.69 3.16
C GLY A 734 -31.78 28.97 2.11
N GLY A 735 -30.59 28.38 2.29
CA GLY A 735 -29.43 28.55 1.40
C GLY A 735 -28.75 29.92 1.44
N ARG A 736 -29.20 30.83 2.32
CA ARG A 736 -28.66 32.21 2.40
C ARG A 736 -27.88 32.43 3.68
N VAL A 737 -26.73 33.09 3.55
CA VAL A 737 -25.94 33.57 4.68
C VAL A 737 -26.51 34.90 5.15
N LEU A 738 -27.25 34.88 6.26
CA LEU A 738 -27.92 36.07 6.81
C LEU A 738 -26.94 36.97 7.55
N SER A 739 -26.10 36.37 8.41
CA SER A 739 -25.16 37.09 9.27
C SER A 739 -23.87 36.32 9.49
N GLY A 740 -22.86 37.03 9.99
CA GLY A 740 -21.58 36.48 10.42
C GLY A 740 -20.52 36.37 9.32
N THR A 741 -19.37 35.87 9.72
CA THR A 741 -18.16 35.75 8.90
C THR A 741 -17.80 34.29 8.68
N LEU A 742 -17.57 33.91 7.42
CA LEU A 742 -17.20 32.57 7.00
C LEU A 742 -15.68 32.41 7.08
N ASP A 743 -15.23 31.57 8.01
CA ASP A 743 -13.81 31.31 8.27
C ASP A 743 -13.51 29.80 8.29
N LYS A 744 -12.42 29.39 8.96
CA LYS A 744 -12.06 27.98 9.10
C LYS A 744 -13.20 27.11 9.67
N ARG A 745 -14.05 27.63 10.56
CA ARG A 745 -15.19 26.89 11.12
C ARG A 745 -16.34 26.72 10.13
N ALA A 746 -16.40 27.54 9.09
CA ALA A 746 -17.40 27.41 8.05
C ALA A 746 -17.03 26.28 7.08
N ILE A 747 -15.89 26.44 6.41
CA ILE A 747 -15.52 25.66 5.22
C ILE A 747 -14.19 24.91 5.38
N GLY A 748 -13.48 25.10 6.50
CA GLY A 748 -12.13 24.59 6.68
C GLY A 748 -12.08 23.08 6.80
N ALA A 749 -10.98 22.48 6.34
CA ALA A 749 -10.70 21.08 6.63
C ALA A 749 -10.70 20.81 8.15
N GLU A 750 -11.30 19.68 8.56
CA GLU A 750 -11.51 19.18 9.92
C GLU A 750 -12.56 19.92 10.78
N ASP A 751 -12.82 21.20 10.53
CA ASP A 751 -13.69 22.04 11.39
C ASP A 751 -14.89 22.66 10.65
N GLY A 752 -15.02 22.43 9.35
CA GLY A 752 -16.04 23.04 8.49
C GLY A 752 -17.47 22.57 8.79
N ARG A 753 -18.21 23.34 9.58
CA ARG A 753 -19.60 23.06 9.97
C ARG A 753 -20.59 23.18 8.83
N LEU A 754 -20.41 24.18 7.96
CA LEU A 754 -21.26 24.35 6.78
C LEU A 754 -21.05 23.18 5.82
N LEU A 755 -19.80 22.78 5.61
CA LEU A 755 -19.47 21.63 4.77
C LEU A 755 -20.06 20.32 5.33
N ASP A 756 -19.92 20.09 6.64
CA ASP A 756 -20.53 18.95 7.32
C ASP A 756 -22.05 18.91 7.10
N ALA A 757 -22.74 20.04 7.28
CA ALA A 757 -24.18 20.15 7.09
C ALA A 757 -24.62 19.84 5.64
N VAL A 758 -23.90 20.37 4.64
CA VAL A 758 -24.19 20.12 3.22
C VAL A 758 -24.03 18.63 2.87
N VAL A 759 -22.93 18.00 3.29
CA VAL A 759 -22.64 16.60 2.98
C VAL A 759 -23.62 15.65 3.68
N GLN A 760 -24.00 15.95 4.93
CA GLN A 760 -24.93 15.12 5.69
C GLN A 760 -26.37 15.19 5.17
N THR A 761 -26.81 16.38 4.76
CA THR A 761 -28.20 16.60 4.31
C THR A 761 -28.42 16.16 2.87
N HIS A 762 -27.48 16.48 1.96
CA HIS A 762 -27.64 16.25 0.51
C HIS A 762 -26.77 15.13 -0.05
N GLY A 763 -25.93 14.50 0.78
CA GLY A 763 -25.03 13.43 0.39
C GLY A 763 -23.73 13.90 -0.27
N THR A 764 -22.88 12.92 -0.60
CA THR A 764 -21.49 13.15 -1.05
C THR A 764 -21.38 13.77 -2.44
N VAL A 765 -22.36 13.53 -3.33
CA VAL A 765 -22.36 14.08 -4.70
C VAL A 765 -22.56 15.59 -4.69
N VAL A 766 -23.56 16.08 -3.94
CA VAL A 766 -23.82 17.52 -3.81
C VAL A 766 -22.70 18.19 -3.02
N GLY A 767 -22.20 17.53 -1.97
CA GLY A 767 -21.02 18.00 -1.23
C GLY A 767 -19.77 18.17 -2.11
N ALA A 768 -19.53 17.25 -3.04
CA ALA A 768 -18.42 17.36 -4.00
C ALA A 768 -18.60 18.53 -4.96
N LYS A 769 -19.83 18.77 -5.44
CA LYS A 769 -20.15 19.94 -6.27
C LYS A 769 -19.91 21.24 -5.49
N PHE A 770 -20.45 21.34 -4.28
CA PHE A 770 -20.24 22.47 -3.38
C PHE A 770 -18.75 22.75 -3.15
N LEU A 771 -17.94 21.72 -2.89
CA LEU A 771 -16.48 21.87 -2.75
C LEU A 771 -15.83 22.42 -4.02
N ASN A 772 -16.17 21.90 -5.20
CA ASN A 772 -15.61 22.40 -6.45
C ASN A 772 -15.96 23.87 -6.68
N ASP A 773 -17.22 24.25 -6.46
CA ASP A 773 -17.71 25.62 -6.68
C ASP A 773 -17.11 26.57 -5.63
N MET A 774 -17.05 26.15 -4.36
CA MET A 774 -16.43 26.89 -3.26
C MET A 774 -14.94 27.13 -3.49
N THR A 775 -14.18 26.11 -3.93
CA THR A 775 -12.73 26.25 -4.16
C THR A 775 -12.43 27.28 -5.23
N LYS A 776 -13.20 27.28 -6.33
CA LYS A 776 -13.07 28.27 -7.41
C LYS A 776 -13.51 29.66 -6.99
N LEU A 777 -14.66 29.77 -6.31
CA LEU A 777 -15.19 31.05 -5.82
C LEU A 777 -14.20 31.75 -4.90
N THR A 778 -13.72 31.04 -3.88
CA THR A 778 -12.85 31.60 -2.86
C THR A 778 -11.49 32.03 -3.42
N ILE A 779 -10.90 31.23 -4.33
CA ILE A 779 -9.65 31.60 -5.00
C ILE A 779 -9.86 32.75 -5.98
N GLY A 780 -10.95 32.74 -6.77
CA GLY A 780 -11.28 33.81 -7.71
C GLY A 780 -11.44 35.14 -7.00
N ILE A 781 -12.16 35.16 -5.87
CA ILE A 781 -12.31 36.37 -5.03
C ILE A 781 -10.98 36.80 -4.41
N CYS A 782 -10.21 35.88 -3.83
CA CYS A 782 -8.92 36.21 -3.22
C CYS A 782 -7.97 36.85 -4.25
N THR A 783 -7.98 36.33 -5.48
CA THR A 783 -7.20 36.86 -6.61
C THR A 783 -7.70 38.24 -7.05
N ALA A 784 -9.02 38.43 -7.15
CA ALA A 784 -9.61 39.66 -7.65
C ALA A 784 -9.52 40.82 -6.65
N MET A 785 -9.71 40.55 -5.35
CA MET A 785 -9.58 41.55 -4.29
C MET A 785 -8.12 41.89 -3.97
N GLY A 786 -7.21 40.96 -4.25
CA GLY A 786 -5.80 41.08 -3.93
C GLY A 786 -5.54 40.86 -2.43
N PHE A 787 -4.72 39.87 -2.12
CA PHE A 787 -4.34 39.56 -0.74
C PHE A 787 -2.84 39.32 -0.66
N THR A 788 -2.14 40.12 0.14
CA THR A 788 -0.69 40.06 0.29
C THR A 788 -0.31 40.43 1.72
N THR A 789 0.86 40.00 2.16
CA THR A 789 1.42 40.39 3.46
C THR A 789 2.72 41.16 3.27
N GLY A 790 2.88 42.25 3.98
CA GLY A 790 4.08 43.08 4.00
C GLY A 790 4.97 42.79 5.21
N ILE A 791 6.12 43.46 5.26
CA ILE A 791 6.99 43.43 6.46
C ILE A 791 6.43 44.36 7.55
N ASP A 792 5.68 45.38 7.14
CA ASP A 792 5.00 46.40 7.94
C ASP A 792 3.81 45.84 8.72
N ASP A 793 3.26 44.69 8.31
CA ASP A 793 2.25 43.94 9.05
C ASP A 793 2.71 43.52 10.46
N GLU A 794 4.01 43.56 10.75
CA GLU A 794 4.57 43.23 12.07
C GLU A 794 5.12 44.46 12.80
N ASP A 795 4.96 45.66 12.23
CA ASP A 795 5.49 46.88 12.82
C ASP A 795 4.64 47.32 14.02
N LEU A 796 5.33 47.48 15.16
CA LEU A 796 4.72 47.99 16.38
C LEU A 796 5.10 49.47 16.58
N PRO A 797 4.16 50.30 17.10
CA PRO A 797 4.47 51.67 17.51
C PRO A 797 5.63 51.72 18.51
N ALA A 798 6.39 52.82 18.51
CA ALA A 798 7.54 52.99 19.40
C ALA A 798 7.16 52.80 20.89
N ALA A 799 6.01 53.32 21.30
CA ALA A 799 5.48 53.16 22.66
C ALA A 799 5.27 51.69 23.06
N ALA A 800 4.75 50.86 22.15
CA ALA A 800 4.55 49.43 22.39
C ALA A 800 5.89 48.69 22.51
N ARG A 801 6.89 49.06 21.70
CA ARG A 801 8.24 48.47 21.76
C ARG A 801 8.98 48.80 23.05
N GLU A 802 8.85 50.05 23.52
CA GLU A 802 9.41 50.48 24.81
C GLU A 802 8.74 49.72 25.96
N LEU A 803 7.41 49.58 25.93
CA LEU A 803 6.67 48.81 26.93
C LEU A 803 7.08 47.33 26.96
N ILE A 804 7.24 46.69 25.79
CA ILE A 804 7.72 45.30 25.70
C ILE A 804 9.13 45.16 26.28
N THR A 805 10.01 46.14 26.02
CA THR A 805 11.37 46.14 26.57
C THR A 805 11.34 46.26 28.09
N LEU A 806 10.52 47.15 28.63
CA LEU A 806 10.31 47.30 30.07
C LEU A 806 9.82 46.00 30.73
N ARG A 807 8.83 45.33 30.14
CA ARG A 807 8.32 44.04 30.66
C ARG A 807 9.36 42.93 30.66
N ASN A 808 10.21 42.87 29.64
CA ASN A 808 11.31 41.90 29.58
C ASN A 808 12.38 42.18 30.67
N GLU A 809 12.64 43.44 30.97
CA GLU A 809 13.55 43.86 32.04
C GLU A 809 12.97 43.53 33.42
N GLU A 810 11.69 43.84 33.66
CA GLU A 810 10.97 43.49 34.89
C GLU A 810 11.01 41.98 35.16
N ALA A 811 10.78 41.16 34.12
CA ALA A 811 10.85 39.71 34.24
C ALA A 811 12.27 39.21 34.54
N SER A 812 13.29 39.83 33.94
CA SER A 812 14.69 39.49 34.23
C SER A 812 15.05 39.80 35.69
N GLN A 813 14.62 40.95 36.20
CA GLN A 813 14.79 41.33 37.61
C GLN A 813 14.03 40.39 38.56
N ALA A 814 12.82 39.95 38.18
CA ALA A 814 12.06 38.97 38.95
C ALA A 814 12.77 37.60 39.02
N VAL A 815 13.43 37.18 37.93
CA VAL A 815 14.28 35.98 37.93
C VAL A 815 15.48 36.14 38.86
N ASP A 816 16.15 37.30 38.84
CA ASP A 816 17.27 37.56 39.75
C ASP A 816 16.83 37.56 41.22
N ALA A 817 15.69 38.17 41.54
CA ALA A 817 15.10 38.12 42.87
C ALA A 817 14.75 36.69 43.32
N GLU A 818 14.31 35.83 42.40
CA GLU A 818 14.02 34.42 42.70
C GLU A 818 15.31 33.59 42.91
N LEU A 819 16.38 33.90 42.16
CA LEU A 819 17.71 33.33 42.36
C LEU A 819 18.31 33.74 43.71
N GLU A 820 18.07 34.98 44.16
CA GLU A 820 18.48 35.43 45.49
C GLU A 820 17.79 34.66 46.62
N LYS A 821 16.47 34.39 46.50
CA LYS A 821 15.73 33.56 47.47
C LYS A 821 16.29 32.14 47.58
N PHE A 822 16.80 31.59 46.48
CA PHE A 822 17.40 30.26 46.47
C PHE A 822 18.74 30.21 47.22
N GLY A 823 19.53 31.28 47.19
CA GLY A 823 20.86 31.34 47.80
C GLY A 823 21.86 30.34 47.19
N SER A 824 22.93 30.00 47.91
CA SER A 824 23.99 29.11 47.41
C SER A 824 23.62 27.62 47.39
N ASP A 825 22.88 27.15 48.40
CA ASP A 825 22.60 25.71 48.63
C ASP A 825 21.10 25.35 48.61
N GLY A 826 20.18 26.30 48.43
CA GLY A 826 18.74 26.02 48.32
C GLY A 826 18.06 25.44 49.58
N ARG A 827 18.76 25.33 50.72
CA ARG A 827 18.27 24.63 51.93
C ARG A 827 17.09 25.32 52.63
N LYS A 828 16.96 26.64 52.47
CA LYS A 828 15.87 27.45 53.03
C LYS A 828 14.79 27.78 52.01
N TYR A 829 14.91 27.25 50.79
CA TYR A 829 13.99 27.52 49.70
C TYR A 829 12.73 26.65 49.84
N GLU A 830 11.56 27.28 49.69
CA GLU A 830 10.29 26.56 49.76
C GLU A 830 10.14 25.63 48.57
N THR A 831 9.97 24.34 48.84
CA THR A 831 9.89 23.30 47.80
C THR A 831 8.45 22.92 47.50
N ARG A 832 8.12 22.75 46.22
CA ARG A 832 6.85 22.14 45.83
C ARG A 832 6.88 20.64 46.20
N PRO A 833 5.76 20.05 46.65
CA PRO A 833 5.69 18.62 46.98
C PRO A 833 6.16 17.74 45.82
N GLY A 834 7.07 16.81 46.09
CA GLY A 834 7.57 15.85 45.10
C GLY A 834 8.67 16.37 44.15
N ARG A 835 9.15 17.62 44.34
CA ARG A 835 10.23 18.23 43.56
C ARG A 835 11.43 18.57 44.43
N THR A 836 12.61 18.59 43.81
CA THR A 836 13.81 19.10 44.50
C THR A 836 13.78 20.64 44.60
N PRO A 837 14.55 21.26 45.52
CA PRO A 837 14.69 22.72 45.58
C PRO A 837 15.10 23.34 44.24
N LEU A 838 16.05 22.71 43.54
CA LEU A 838 16.54 23.20 42.25
C LEU A 838 15.48 23.09 41.15
N GLU A 839 14.71 22.00 41.13
CA GLU A 839 13.59 21.86 40.18
C GLU A 839 12.48 22.86 40.46
N THR A 840 12.19 23.12 41.74
CA THR A 840 11.19 24.13 42.14
C THR A 840 11.62 25.53 41.70
N LEU A 841 12.91 25.87 41.87
CA LEU A 841 13.47 27.12 41.38
C LEU A 841 13.33 27.26 39.86
N GLU A 842 13.75 26.25 39.11
CA GLU A 842 13.66 26.27 37.65
C GLU A 842 12.20 26.37 37.16
N GLU A 843 11.25 25.72 37.85
CA GLU A 843 9.83 25.81 37.52
C GLU A 843 9.24 27.20 37.83
N ASN A 844 9.59 27.79 38.97
CA ASN A 844 9.18 29.15 39.32
C ASN A 844 9.75 30.18 38.31
N ILE A 845 11.02 30.05 37.93
CA ILE A 845 11.63 30.91 36.91
C ILE A 845 10.94 30.73 35.55
N LEU A 846 10.66 29.50 35.13
CA LEU A 846 9.94 29.25 33.89
C LEU A 846 8.54 29.87 33.91
N GLN A 847 7.84 29.82 35.04
CA GLN A 847 6.52 30.44 35.19
C GLN A 847 6.58 31.96 35.04
N ILE A 848 7.59 32.61 35.64
CA ILE A 848 7.82 34.06 35.49
C ILE A 848 8.07 34.43 34.02
N LEU A 849 8.95 33.69 33.33
CA LEU A 849 9.30 33.97 31.94
C LEU A 849 8.16 33.65 30.96
N ASP A 850 7.38 32.59 31.21
CA ASP A 850 6.20 32.25 30.41
C ASP A 850 5.08 33.31 30.58
N GLN A 851 4.92 33.85 31.80
CA GLN A 851 3.99 34.95 32.07
C GLN A 851 4.41 36.24 31.34
N CYS A 852 5.70 36.60 31.40
CA CYS A 852 6.25 37.74 30.65
C CYS A 852 6.01 37.60 29.14
N LYS A 853 6.22 36.40 28.58
CA LYS A 853 5.91 36.11 27.17
C LYS A 853 4.44 36.35 26.85
N ALA A 854 3.52 35.94 27.73
CA ALA A 854 2.09 36.16 27.53
C ALA A 854 1.73 37.66 27.54
N GLU A 855 2.29 38.42 28.49
CA GLU A 855 2.06 39.87 28.61
C GLU A 855 2.61 40.65 27.42
N THR A 856 3.87 40.42 27.05
CA THR A 856 4.48 41.02 25.85
C THR A 856 3.74 40.63 24.57
N GLY A 857 3.23 39.40 24.52
CA GLY A 857 2.40 38.93 23.41
C GLY A 857 1.05 39.62 23.33
N ASN A 858 0.39 39.89 24.46
CA ASN A 858 -0.88 40.62 24.49
C ASN A 858 -0.70 42.09 24.09
N ILE A 859 0.36 42.75 24.56
CA ILE A 859 0.72 44.11 24.12
C ILE A 859 0.91 44.15 22.60
N ALA A 860 1.62 43.16 22.04
CA ALA A 860 1.78 43.09 20.59
C ALA A 860 0.43 42.93 19.87
N LYS A 861 -0.46 42.06 20.36
CA LYS A 861 -1.79 41.82 19.76
C LYS A 861 -2.69 43.06 19.76
N GLU A 862 -2.70 43.82 20.85
CA GLU A 862 -3.54 45.03 20.98
C GLU A 862 -3.11 46.16 20.04
N HIS A 863 -1.84 46.18 19.64
CA HIS A 863 -1.26 47.23 18.80
C HIS A 863 -1.09 46.84 17.33
N LEU A 864 -1.41 45.59 16.96
CA LEU A 864 -1.52 45.17 15.57
C LEU A 864 -2.92 45.51 15.06
N ALA A 865 -3.00 46.18 13.90
CA ALA A 865 -4.28 46.62 13.35
C ALA A 865 -5.15 45.44 12.87
N ASP A 866 -6.48 45.56 12.99
CA ASP A 866 -7.42 44.49 12.61
C ASP A 866 -7.58 44.35 11.07
N ASP A 867 -7.30 45.41 10.31
CA ASP A 867 -7.29 45.44 8.85
C ASP A 867 -5.99 44.93 8.22
N ASN A 868 -5.06 44.47 9.05
CA ASN A 868 -3.79 43.88 8.63
C ASN A 868 -3.98 42.47 8.04
N PRO A 869 -3.49 42.18 6.81
CA PRO A 869 -3.58 40.85 6.19
C PRO A 869 -3.01 39.71 7.04
N ALA A 870 -1.92 39.93 7.76
CA ALA A 870 -1.33 38.92 8.64
C ALA A 870 -2.27 38.59 9.82
N VAL A 871 -2.91 39.60 10.43
CA VAL A 871 -3.93 39.43 11.47
C VAL A 871 -5.16 38.74 10.92
N MET A 872 -5.64 39.15 9.74
CA MET A 872 -6.78 38.50 9.06
C MET A 872 -6.53 37.00 8.85
N MET A 873 -5.33 36.59 8.43
CA MET A 873 -5.00 35.16 8.29
C MET A 873 -5.01 34.40 9.63
N ALA A 874 -4.50 35.03 10.69
CA ALA A 874 -4.43 34.42 12.01
C ALA A 874 -5.81 34.30 12.69
N VAL A 875 -6.66 35.32 12.54
CA VAL A 875 -8.03 35.37 13.07
C VAL A 875 -8.95 34.41 12.32
N SER A 876 -8.95 34.47 10.98
CA SER A 876 -9.74 33.55 10.13
C SER A 876 -9.30 32.08 10.27
N GLY A 877 -8.07 31.84 10.74
CA GLY A 877 -7.48 30.52 10.85
C GLY A 877 -6.99 29.96 9.52
N ALA A 878 -6.82 30.81 8.51
CA ALA A 878 -6.24 30.45 7.21
C ALA A 878 -4.81 29.95 7.38
N ARG A 879 -3.92 30.76 7.97
CA ARG A 879 -2.53 30.36 8.24
C ARG A 879 -1.95 31.20 9.39
N GLY A 880 -1.17 30.55 10.25
CA GLY A 880 -0.58 31.19 11.42
C GLY A 880 -1.55 31.31 12.61
N SER A 881 -1.04 31.85 13.70
CA SER A 881 -1.80 32.14 14.92
C SER A 881 -1.41 33.52 15.45
N MET A 882 -2.28 34.14 16.24
CA MET A 882 -1.97 35.42 16.88
C MET A 882 -0.73 35.31 17.80
N ASP A 883 -0.49 34.14 18.39
CA ASP A 883 0.72 33.91 19.19
C ASP A 883 1.99 33.91 18.34
N ASN A 884 1.93 33.40 17.11
CA ASN A 884 3.08 33.43 16.19
C ASN A 884 3.40 34.85 15.75
N LEU A 885 2.39 35.65 15.39
CA LEU A 885 2.55 37.08 15.07
C LEU A 885 3.12 37.85 16.26
N ALA A 886 2.58 37.60 17.46
CA ALA A 886 3.07 38.21 18.68
C ALA A 886 4.54 37.84 18.99
N MET A 887 5.00 36.64 18.64
CA MET A 887 6.42 36.28 18.75
C MET A 887 7.30 36.96 17.69
N MET A 888 6.78 37.16 16.47
CA MET A 888 7.51 37.82 15.38
C MET A 888 7.69 39.32 15.60
N ALA A 889 6.65 39.99 16.14
CA ALA A 889 6.64 41.41 16.44
C ALA A 889 7.17 41.74 17.85
N GLY A 890 6.75 40.99 18.87
CA GLY A 890 6.97 41.29 20.29
C GLY A 890 8.21 40.65 20.91
N SER A 891 8.09 39.40 21.41
CA SER A 891 9.20 38.66 22.02
C SER A 891 9.03 37.14 21.88
N ILE A 892 10.12 36.41 21.65
CA ILE A 892 10.08 34.94 21.43
C ILE A 892 9.91 34.18 22.76
N GLY A 893 10.58 34.65 23.82
CA GLY A 893 10.55 34.05 25.15
C GLY A 893 11.62 32.97 25.37
N GLN A 894 11.36 32.04 26.30
CA GLN A 894 12.34 31.05 26.75
C GLN A 894 12.35 29.78 25.86
N PRO A 895 13.46 29.47 25.14
CA PRO A 895 13.68 28.17 24.51
C PRO A 895 13.89 27.09 25.58
N LYS A 896 13.27 25.93 25.37
CA LYS A 896 13.30 24.80 26.31
C LYS A 896 13.97 23.62 25.62
N VAL A 897 14.84 22.91 26.34
CA VAL A 897 15.43 21.65 25.90
C VAL A 897 15.01 20.52 26.85
N ARG A 898 14.29 19.52 26.36
CA ARG A 898 13.69 18.43 27.17
C ARG A 898 12.87 18.93 28.38
N GLY A 899 12.17 20.05 28.20
CA GLY A 899 11.34 20.67 29.23
C GLY A 899 12.10 21.50 30.27
N LYS A 900 13.43 21.65 30.16
CA LYS A 900 14.27 22.49 31.03
C LYS A 900 14.84 23.69 30.26
N ARG A 901 15.33 24.71 30.97
CA ARG A 901 16.15 25.77 30.35
C ARG A 901 17.49 25.20 29.88
N LEU A 902 18.26 25.99 29.12
CA LEU A 902 19.54 25.54 28.57
C LEU A 902 20.58 25.30 29.69
N GLU A 903 21.00 24.06 29.86
CA GLU A 903 22.04 23.69 30.83
C GLU A 903 23.31 23.15 30.17
N ARG A 904 23.20 22.61 28.95
CA ARG A 904 24.32 21.97 28.26
C ARG A 904 25.20 23.04 27.61
N GLY A 905 26.47 23.06 27.98
CA GLY A 905 27.46 24.03 27.49
C GLY A 905 28.86 23.75 28.03
N TYR A 906 29.59 24.80 28.37
CA TYR A 906 30.87 24.72 29.07
C TYR A 906 30.68 24.40 30.57
N ASN A 907 31.77 24.09 31.28
CA ASN A 907 31.73 23.89 32.73
C ASN A 907 31.13 25.15 33.41
N ASP A 908 30.01 24.96 34.11
CA ASP A 908 29.24 25.97 34.85
C ASP A 908 28.67 27.14 34.04
N ARG A 909 28.53 27.04 32.70
CA ARG A 909 27.89 28.08 31.86
C ARG A 909 27.48 27.56 30.48
N VAL A 910 26.42 28.14 29.89
CA VAL A 910 25.94 27.72 28.57
C VAL A 910 26.89 28.14 27.45
N LEU A 911 27.27 29.43 27.40
CA LEU A 911 28.21 29.98 26.42
C LEU A 911 29.44 30.60 27.08
N ALA A 912 30.53 30.71 26.33
CA ALA A 912 31.79 31.31 26.80
C ALA A 912 31.69 32.81 27.12
N HIS A 913 30.66 33.49 26.62
CA HIS A 913 30.37 34.91 26.83
C HIS A 913 29.83 35.22 28.23
N PHE A 914 29.31 34.22 28.95
CA PHE A 914 28.76 34.41 30.29
C PHE A 914 29.75 34.05 31.39
N GLN A 915 29.56 34.66 32.56
CA GLN A 915 30.31 34.30 33.75
C GLN A 915 29.93 32.89 34.24
N ARG A 916 30.86 32.20 34.90
CA ARG A 916 30.62 30.85 35.42
C ARG A 916 29.69 30.90 36.63
N GLY A 917 28.77 29.96 36.73
CA GLY A 917 27.84 29.81 37.85
C GLY A 917 26.58 30.67 37.79
N VAL A 918 26.48 31.60 36.84
CA VAL A 918 25.33 32.51 36.69
C VAL A 918 24.16 31.77 36.01
N LYS A 919 22.96 31.89 36.59
CA LYS A 919 21.72 31.20 36.15
C LYS A 919 20.58 32.17 35.79
N GLY A 920 20.93 33.42 35.49
CA GLY A 920 19.99 34.48 35.08
C GLY A 920 19.23 34.14 33.81
N ALA A 921 18.27 35.01 33.46
CA ALA A 921 17.38 34.79 32.31
C ALA A 921 18.19 34.71 30.99
N LYS A 922 19.11 35.65 30.74
CA LYS A 922 19.90 35.72 29.51
C LYS A 922 20.91 34.57 29.40
N GLU A 923 21.58 34.21 30.49
CA GLU A 923 22.60 33.15 30.54
C GLU A 923 22.01 31.75 30.28
N LYS A 924 20.72 31.57 30.61
CA LYS A 924 19.94 30.35 30.40
C LYS A 924 19.05 30.42 29.16
N GLY A 925 19.20 31.47 28.38
CA GLY A 925 18.71 31.58 27.00
C GLY A 925 17.34 32.17 26.80
N PHE A 926 16.85 32.98 27.73
CA PHE A 926 15.69 33.82 27.46
C PHE A 926 15.98 34.75 26.26
N VAL A 927 15.11 34.70 25.23
CA VAL A 927 15.23 35.51 24.02
C VAL A 927 14.25 36.67 24.14
N ALA A 928 14.77 37.85 24.46
CA ALA A 928 13.98 39.06 24.64
C ALA A 928 13.63 39.69 23.28
N SER A 929 14.50 39.52 22.29
CA SER A 929 14.31 40.04 20.93
C SER A 929 13.22 39.29 20.15
N SER A 930 12.62 39.98 19.18
CA SER A 930 11.70 39.39 18.20
C SER A 930 12.42 39.09 16.88
N PHE A 931 11.80 38.29 16.00
CA PHE A 931 12.35 38.03 14.68
C PHE A 931 12.47 39.29 13.83
N LYS A 932 11.50 40.21 13.94
CA LYS A 932 11.50 41.50 13.25
C LYS A 932 12.63 42.42 13.70
N ARG A 933 12.90 42.49 15.02
CA ARG A 933 14.03 43.28 15.57
C ARG A 933 15.39 42.68 15.19
N GLY A 934 15.45 41.37 15.03
CA GLY A 934 16.68 40.61 14.85
C GLY A 934 17.25 40.11 16.17
N LEU A 935 17.84 38.92 16.14
CA LEU A 935 18.34 38.21 17.32
C LEU A 935 19.80 38.59 17.61
N GLU A 936 20.16 38.70 18.89
CA GLU A 936 21.57 38.76 19.28
C GLU A 936 22.30 37.45 18.93
N PRO A 937 23.63 37.46 18.69
CA PRO A 937 24.38 36.23 18.40
C PRO A 937 24.22 35.13 19.47
N THR A 938 24.06 35.51 20.74
CA THR A 938 23.83 34.56 21.84
C THR A 938 22.42 33.97 21.78
N GLU A 939 21.41 34.80 21.56
CA GLU A 939 20.00 34.40 21.39
C GLU A 939 19.84 33.47 20.18
N PHE A 940 20.43 33.83 19.03
CA PHE A 940 20.39 33.03 17.80
C PHE A 940 20.94 31.62 18.02
N PHE A 941 22.10 31.49 18.65
CA PHE A 941 22.69 30.18 18.93
C PHE A 941 21.81 29.37 19.88
N MET A 942 21.32 29.98 20.96
CA MET A 942 20.50 29.29 21.95
C MET A 942 19.14 28.86 21.40
N LEU A 943 18.50 29.69 20.59
CA LEU A 943 17.27 29.35 19.87
C LEU A 943 17.51 28.19 18.89
N SER A 944 18.64 28.18 18.20
CA SER A 944 19.03 27.11 17.27
C SER A 944 19.17 25.75 17.96
N VAL A 945 19.65 25.72 19.21
CA VAL A 945 19.75 24.48 20.00
C VAL A 945 18.35 23.88 20.27
N SER A 946 17.38 24.71 20.62
CA SER A 946 15.97 24.30 20.81
C SER A 946 15.34 23.81 19.49
N GLY A 947 15.60 24.53 18.39
CA GLY A 947 15.15 24.12 17.05
C GLY A 947 15.66 22.72 16.67
N ARG A 948 16.91 22.39 17.03
CA ARG A 948 17.49 21.06 16.74
C ARG A 948 16.79 19.93 17.50
N GLU A 949 16.34 20.16 18.72
CA GLU A 949 15.56 19.15 19.45
C GLU A 949 14.24 18.86 18.75
N SER A 950 13.51 19.90 18.34
CA SER A 950 12.22 19.75 17.65
C SER A 950 12.34 18.89 16.39
N LEU A 951 13.42 19.08 15.63
CA LEU A 951 13.75 18.26 14.45
C LEU A 951 14.02 16.79 14.82
N VAL A 952 14.81 16.56 15.88
CA VAL A 952 15.15 15.20 16.34
C VAL A 952 13.91 14.48 16.88
N ASP A 953 13.09 15.16 17.68
CA ASP A 953 11.87 14.59 18.25
C ASP A 953 10.86 14.22 17.17
N THR A 954 10.70 15.06 16.16
CA THR A 954 9.86 14.77 15.00
C THR A 954 10.35 13.51 14.27
N ALA A 955 11.65 13.37 14.03
CA ALA A 955 12.23 12.18 13.40
C ALA A 955 12.07 10.90 14.25
N VAL A 956 12.28 10.98 15.56
CA VAL A 956 12.17 9.82 16.47
C VAL A 956 10.72 9.38 16.64
N ARG A 957 9.76 10.32 16.74
CA ARG A 957 8.33 10.02 16.90
C ARG A 957 7.78 9.17 15.75
N THR A 958 8.21 9.43 14.52
CA THR A 958 7.80 8.66 13.33
C THR A 958 8.07 7.17 13.49
N SER A 959 9.25 6.80 14.04
CA SER A 959 9.61 5.39 14.24
C SER A 959 8.74 4.67 15.28
N LYS A 960 8.46 5.33 16.41
CA LYS A 960 7.64 4.78 17.51
C LYS A 960 6.18 4.69 17.10
N SER A 961 5.64 5.75 16.50
CA SER A 961 4.25 5.82 16.04
C SER A 961 3.96 4.75 14.99
N GLY A 962 4.78 4.67 13.93
CA GLY A 962 4.60 3.67 12.87
C GLY A 962 4.74 2.23 13.38
N TYR A 963 5.64 1.97 14.34
CA TYR A 963 5.76 0.64 14.93
C TYR A 963 4.53 0.28 15.80
N MET A 964 4.05 1.21 16.62
CA MET A 964 2.85 1.03 17.42
C MET A 964 1.63 0.78 16.53
N GLN A 965 1.43 1.63 15.52
CA GLN A 965 0.35 1.50 14.55
C GLN A 965 0.37 0.12 13.88
N ARG A 966 1.53 -0.32 13.41
CA ARG A 966 1.66 -1.64 12.78
C ARG A 966 1.32 -2.80 13.73
N ARG A 967 1.72 -2.70 15.01
CA ARG A 967 1.36 -3.71 16.01
C ARG A 967 -0.14 -3.79 16.23
N LEU A 968 -0.81 -2.64 16.24
CA LEU A 968 -2.26 -2.54 16.40
C LEU A 968 -2.99 -3.07 15.16
N ILE A 969 -2.57 -2.66 13.95
CA ILE A 969 -3.14 -3.16 12.69
C ILE A 969 -3.04 -4.67 12.62
N ASN A 970 -1.84 -5.24 12.80
CA ASN A 970 -1.64 -6.69 12.75
C ASN A 970 -2.43 -7.47 13.83
N ALA A 971 -2.88 -6.81 14.90
CA ALA A 971 -3.70 -7.43 15.93
C ALA A 971 -5.21 -7.32 15.65
N MET A 972 -5.62 -6.33 14.85
CA MET A 972 -7.03 -6.00 14.60
C MET A 972 -7.50 -6.29 13.16
N ASP A 973 -6.59 -6.60 12.24
CA ASP A 973 -6.88 -6.89 10.81
C ASP A 973 -7.90 -8.03 10.62
N ASP A 974 -7.95 -8.98 11.55
CA ASP A 974 -8.86 -10.12 11.51
C ASP A 974 -10.31 -9.79 11.91
N LEU A 975 -10.56 -8.59 12.43
CA LEU A 975 -11.87 -8.20 12.98
C LEU A 975 -12.81 -7.74 11.87
N LYS A 976 -14.02 -8.30 11.86
CA LYS A 976 -15.07 -7.95 10.91
C LYS A 976 -16.43 -7.86 11.60
N VAL A 977 -17.26 -6.93 11.11
CA VAL A 977 -18.67 -6.83 11.49
C VAL A 977 -19.43 -7.92 10.74
N TRP A 978 -20.15 -8.76 11.48
CA TRP A 978 -21.01 -9.79 10.90
C TRP A 978 -22.41 -9.25 10.66
N ASN A 979 -23.08 -9.79 9.63
CA ASN A 979 -24.48 -9.52 9.38
C ASN A 979 -25.37 -10.43 10.25
N ASP A 980 -25.20 -10.37 11.57
CA ASP A 980 -26.21 -10.84 12.51
C ASP A 980 -27.07 -9.65 12.97
N GLY A 981 -28.25 -9.91 13.55
CA GLY A 981 -29.20 -8.85 13.89
C GLY A 981 -28.65 -7.77 14.85
N GLN A 982 -27.53 -8.04 15.54
CA GLN A 982 -26.85 -7.09 16.44
C GLN A 982 -25.54 -6.53 15.87
N GLN A 983 -25.14 -6.89 14.65
CA GLN A 983 -23.88 -6.47 14.02
C GLN A 983 -22.65 -6.75 14.89
N SER A 984 -22.51 -7.97 15.37
CA SER A 984 -21.40 -8.38 16.23
C SER A 984 -20.06 -8.32 15.52
N VAL A 985 -19.02 -7.93 16.26
CA VAL A 985 -17.65 -7.90 15.77
C VAL A 985 -16.99 -9.22 16.13
N ARG A 986 -16.52 -9.95 15.11
CA ARG A 986 -15.87 -11.25 15.31
C ARG A 986 -14.53 -11.31 14.59
N ASN A 987 -13.64 -12.15 15.10
CA ASN A 987 -12.39 -12.45 14.41
C ASN A 987 -12.56 -13.54 13.33
N THR A 988 -11.49 -13.85 12.60
CA THR A 988 -11.45 -14.92 11.58
C THR A 988 -11.73 -16.32 12.14
N ALA A 989 -11.47 -16.56 13.42
CA ALA A 989 -11.84 -17.79 14.14
C ALA A 989 -13.31 -17.79 14.64
N ASN A 990 -14.13 -16.86 14.16
CA ASN A 990 -15.55 -16.69 14.52
C ASN A 990 -15.80 -16.49 16.02
N ARG A 991 -14.83 -15.92 16.75
CA ARG A 991 -15.01 -15.52 18.15
C ARG A 991 -15.58 -14.12 18.23
N ILE A 992 -16.63 -13.96 19.02
CA ILE A 992 -17.25 -12.67 19.30
C ILE A 992 -16.31 -11.86 20.19
N ILE A 993 -15.95 -10.66 19.73
CA ILE A 993 -15.15 -9.68 20.47
C ILE A 993 -16.07 -8.58 21.02
N GLN A 994 -17.06 -8.15 20.23
CA GLN A 994 -18.13 -7.25 20.66
C GLN A 994 -19.47 -7.81 20.20
N PHE A 995 -20.48 -7.75 21.08
CA PHE A 995 -21.84 -8.19 20.74
C PHE A 995 -22.54 -7.24 19.77
N GLN A 996 -22.24 -5.94 19.87
CA GLN A 996 -22.71 -4.90 18.97
C GLN A 996 -21.53 -4.00 18.61
N PHE A 997 -21.38 -3.69 17.33
CA PHE A 997 -20.32 -2.79 16.86
C PHE A 997 -20.43 -1.43 17.56
N GLY A 998 -19.34 -0.96 18.17
CA GLY A 998 -19.31 0.38 18.78
C GLY A 998 -20.29 0.59 19.95
N GLU A 999 -20.92 -0.47 20.48
CA GLU A 999 -22.03 -0.41 21.45
C GLU A 999 -23.35 0.21 20.93
N ASP A 1000 -23.29 1.06 19.90
CA ASP A 1000 -24.45 1.74 19.29
C ASP A 1000 -24.81 1.22 17.88
N GLY A 1001 -23.91 0.48 17.22
CA GLY A 1001 -24.07 -0.02 15.86
C GLY A 1001 -23.83 1.03 14.77
N ILE A 1002 -23.24 2.19 15.10
CA ILE A 1002 -23.12 3.31 14.17
C ILE A 1002 -21.67 3.49 13.72
N ASP A 1003 -21.47 3.57 12.40
CA ASP A 1003 -20.18 3.93 11.82
C ASP A 1003 -19.84 5.40 12.17
N PRO A 1004 -18.67 5.70 12.76
CA PRO A 1004 -18.24 7.07 13.01
C PRO A 1004 -18.32 7.99 11.77
N CYS A 1005 -18.11 7.47 10.55
CA CYS A 1005 -18.29 8.24 9.30
C CYS A 1005 -19.72 8.74 9.06
N ARG A 1006 -20.71 8.10 9.68
CA ARG A 1006 -22.14 8.45 9.57
C ARG A 1006 -22.65 9.16 10.83
N SER A 1007 -21.81 9.31 11.84
CA SER A 1007 -22.09 10.05 13.07
C SER A 1007 -21.75 11.53 12.90
N LEU A 1008 -22.36 12.40 13.71
CA LEU A 1008 -21.96 13.80 13.81
C LEU A 1008 -20.93 13.97 14.92
N LYS A 1009 -19.64 14.05 14.56
CA LYS A 1009 -18.55 14.21 15.54
C LYS A 1009 -18.58 13.17 16.68
N GLY A 1010 -19.03 11.94 16.37
CA GLY A 1010 -19.18 10.84 17.33
C GLY A 1010 -20.53 10.76 18.04
N LYS A 1011 -21.45 11.70 17.82
CA LYS A 1011 -22.83 11.59 18.31
C LYS A 1011 -23.63 10.67 17.37
N PRO A 1012 -24.36 9.67 17.91
CA PRO A 1012 -25.13 8.72 17.10
C PRO A 1012 -26.28 9.39 16.33
N VAL A 1013 -26.90 10.41 16.93
CA VAL A 1013 -28.03 11.16 16.38
C VAL A 1013 -27.86 12.64 16.72
N ASN A 1014 -28.10 13.53 15.76
CA ASN A 1014 -28.15 14.98 16.00
C ASN A 1014 -29.55 15.40 16.49
N VAL A 1015 -29.78 15.26 17.79
CA VAL A 1015 -31.09 15.58 18.40
C VAL A 1015 -31.46 17.06 18.23
N GLU A 1016 -30.47 17.97 18.31
CA GLU A 1016 -30.67 19.41 18.18
C GLU A 1016 -31.19 19.78 16.78
N GLN A 1017 -30.51 19.33 15.73
CA GLN A 1017 -30.95 19.59 14.36
C GLN A 1017 -32.29 18.93 14.04
N ILE A 1018 -32.55 17.70 14.52
CA ILE A 1018 -33.86 17.06 14.32
C ILE A 1018 -34.96 17.85 15.01
N LEU A 1019 -34.70 18.38 16.20
CA LEU A 1019 -35.65 19.26 16.89
C LEU A 1019 -35.85 20.56 16.11
N ASP A 1020 -34.80 21.17 15.59
CA ASP A 1020 -34.88 22.39 14.79
C ASP A 1020 -35.64 22.17 13.48
N ASP A 1021 -35.39 21.07 12.77
CA ASP A 1021 -36.10 20.70 11.54
C ASP A 1021 -37.60 20.44 11.80
N VAL A 1022 -37.93 19.82 12.94
CA VAL A 1022 -39.32 19.52 13.33
C VAL A 1022 -40.05 20.76 13.87
N LEU A 1023 -39.34 21.64 14.59
CA LEU A 1023 -39.90 22.85 15.21
C LEU A 1023 -39.87 24.08 14.27
N GLY A 1024 -39.26 23.97 13.09
CA GLY A 1024 -39.22 25.03 12.09
C GLY A 1024 -38.16 26.11 12.35
N GLY A 1025 -37.01 25.75 12.93
CA GLY A 1025 -35.82 26.61 12.98
C GLY A 1025 -35.93 27.85 13.88
N GLY A 1026 -36.59 27.72 15.04
CA GLY A 1026 -36.98 28.87 15.88
C GLY A 1026 -36.33 28.97 17.26
N ASN A 1027 -35.15 28.41 17.51
CA ASN A 1027 -34.38 28.71 18.73
C ASN A 1027 -32.97 29.21 18.42
#